data_AF-A0A6P3VIC9-F1
#
_entry.id   AF-A0A6P3VIC9-F1
#
_cell.length_a   1.000
_cell.length_b   1.000
_cell.length_c   1.000
_cell.angle_alpha   90.00
_cell.angle_beta   90.00
_cell.angle_gamma   90.00
#
_symmetry.space_group_name_H-M   'P 1'
#
loop_
_entity.id
_entity.type
_entity.pdbx_description
1 polymer ?
#
loop_
_entity_poly.entity_id
_entity_poly.type
_entity_poly.pdbx_seq_one_letter_code
_entity_poly.pdbx_strand_id
1 'polypeptide(L)'
;MAEDSGLRNRSRSSKSRKNRRQVEAFKYTVVEDGVEDVPMLIPPQMPQVVHMKKCLVGAPPLAEVEGFMDEEEPILVKEEPASVKEEPAPVKEEPAPLEVEPEPEPEPESEKARPVQVVVANENDHGFELDAAALERILMQEHVRDLNVVVLSVAGAFRKGKSFLLDFMLRYMYNQSSPWLGGNEEPLTGFTWRGGCERETTGIQVWSDVFVVEKKDGNKVAVLLVDTQGAFDSQSTIKDCATVFALSTMTSSVQVYNLSQNIQEDDLQHLQLFTEYGRLALEEIYEKPFQKLMFLIRDWCYPYEHNYGLEGGNRFLERRLQVKQNQHEELQNVRKHIHSCFSSIGCFLLPHPGLKVATNPNFDGRLKDIDDDFKRELKELVPLLLDPENLVEKEINGAKVTCRDLLEYFKAYIKIYQGEELPHPKSMLQATAEANNLTAVAGAKDTYSRGMELICGGTKPYIAPSDLQRYHEQLKEKSVLQFRAIKKMGGLEFSQRYQEQLEAALDELFANFIKHNDSKNIFYAARTPATLFAVMFVTYIIATITGFIGLSVIAALANLVMGVSLMSLCAWAYVRYSGEYREVAEVIDLTAEALWEQVLKPLTEQYMEDNIRQTVVNSIRASLTEPVVNPGTKLKNN
;
A
#
# COMPACT_ATOMS: atom_id res chain seq x y z
N MET A 1 -44.91 -54.22 -3.45
CA MET A 1 -44.48 -54.14 -2.03
C MET A 1 -43.92 -52.74 -1.86
N ALA A 2 -44.76 -51.73 -1.60
CA ALA A 2 -45.29 -51.36 -0.27
C ALA A 2 -44.14 -51.03 0.71
N GLU A 3 -44.07 -49.90 1.41
CA GLU A 3 -44.96 -48.74 1.52
C GLU A 3 -44.15 -47.51 1.96
N ASP A 4 -44.72 -46.36 1.60
CA ASP A 4 -44.46 -44.98 1.97
C ASP A 4 -44.27 -44.73 3.48
N SER A 5 -43.34 -43.83 3.79
CA SER A 5 -43.06 -43.28 5.11
C SER A 5 -43.87 -42.00 5.33
N GLY A 6 -44.77 -42.00 6.31
CA GLY A 6 -45.29 -40.75 6.85
C GLY A 6 -46.56 -40.90 7.67
N LEU A 7 -46.49 -40.61 8.97
CA LEU A 7 -47.57 -39.93 9.69
C LEU A 7 -47.08 -39.36 11.04
N ARG A 8 -47.11 -38.02 11.08
CA ARG A 8 -47.23 -37.13 12.25
C ARG A 8 -48.16 -37.72 13.32
N ASN A 9 -47.94 -37.45 14.61
CA ASN A 9 -48.31 -36.19 15.30
C ASN A 9 -48.35 -36.34 16.84
N ARG A 10 -48.08 -35.19 17.49
CA ARG A 10 -48.65 -34.72 18.77
C ARG A 10 -48.10 -35.20 20.12
N SER A 11 -47.51 -34.19 20.76
CA SER A 11 -47.94 -33.62 22.06
C SER A 11 -47.41 -34.25 23.34
N ARG A 12 -46.68 -33.44 24.12
CA ARG A 12 -46.77 -33.46 25.58
C ARG A 12 -46.48 -32.06 26.14
N SER A 13 -47.56 -31.41 26.59
CA SER A 13 -47.54 -30.35 27.59
C SER A 13 -48.08 -30.97 28.88
N SER A 14 -47.33 -30.89 29.99
CA SER A 14 -47.66 -29.97 31.08
C SER A 14 -46.92 -30.28 32.39
N LYS A 15 -46.26 -29.23 32.89
CA LYS A 15 -46.29 -28.67 34.25
C LYS A 15 -45.98 -29.61 35.45
N SER A 16 -44.93 -29.29 36.21
CA SER A 16 -44.99 -28.33 37.34
C SER A 16 -43.91 -28.62 38.38
N ARG A 17 -43.03 -27.64 38.67
CA ARG A 17 -42.69 -27.26 40.05
C ARG A 17 -41.92 -25.93 40.06
N LYS A 18 -42.61 -24.89 40.54
CA LYS A 18 -42.11 -23.58 40.93
C LYS A 18 -41.28 -23.71 42.22
N ASN A 19 -40.26 -22.87 42.40
CA ASN A 19 -40.37 -21.81 43.40
C ASN A 19 -39.34 -20.70 43.23
N ARG A 20 -39.84 -19.50 43.53
CA ARG A 20 -39.34 -18.16 43.25
C ARG A 20 -38.74 -17.62 44.55
N ARG A 21 -37.62 -16.89 44.43
CA ARG A 21 -36.97 -16.13 45.51
C ARG A 21 -37.86 -14.99 46.03
N GLN A 22 -37.94 -14.85 47.34
CA GLN A 22 -38.15 -13.60 48.10
C GLN A 22 -37.19 -13.66 49.31
N VAL A 23 -36.28 -12.68 49.44
CA VAL A 23 -36.28 -11.58 50.43
C VAL A 23 -36.20 -12.07 51.89
N GLU A 24 -35.07 -11.82 52.56
CA GLU A 24 -35.02 -11.17 53.89
C GLU A 24 -33.57 -10.94 54.38
N ALA A 25 -33.43 -9.90 55.20
CA ALA A 25 -32.21 -9.26 55.70
C ALA A 25 -31.76 -9.80 57.07
N PHE A 26 -30.47 -9.78 57.40
CA PHE A 26 -29.95 -9.75 58.80
C PHE A 26 -28.52 -9.16 58.78
N LYS A 27 -28.30 -7.93 59.27
CA LYS A 27 -28.03 -7.48 60.67
C LYS A 27 -26.60 -7.74 61.16
N TYR A 28 -25.96 -6.62 61.52
CA TYR A 28 -24.75 -6.48 62.31
C TYR A 28 -24.89 -7.12 63.71
N THR A 29 -23.82 -7.75 64.19
CA THR A 29 -23.55 -7.91 65.62
C THR A 29 -22.05 -7.84 65.88
N VAL A 30 -21.66 -6.92 66.76
CA VAL A 30 -20.34 -6.74 67.38
C VAL A 30 -20.32 -7.57 68.67
N VAL A 31 -19.24 -8.30 68.95
CA VAL A 31 -18.84 -8.72 70.31
C VAL A 31 -17.31 -8.76 70.38
N GLU A 32 -16.78 -8.17 71.45
CA GLU A 32 -15.37 -7.99 71.82
C GLU A 32 -14.71 -9.21 72.51
N ASP A 33 -13.38 -9.11 72.59
CA ASP A 33 -12.43 -9.60 73.61
C ASP A 33 -11.68 -10.94 73.46
N GLY A 34 -10.35 -10.84 73.56
CA GLY A 34 -9.43 -11.94 73.86
C GLY A 34 -7.97 -11.71 73.42
N VAL A 35 -7.15 -11.15 74.32
CA VAL A 35 -5.72 -10.79 74.21
C VAL A 35 -4.78 -12.00 74.28
N GLU A 36 -3.65 -11.98 73.55
CA GLU A 36 -2.36 -12.56 73.95
C GLU A 36 -1.18 -11.91 73.17
N ASP A 37 -0.05 -11.72 73.86
CA ASP A 37 1.02 -10.73 73.64
C ASP A 37 2.26 -11.18 72.82
N VAL A 38 3.09 -10.18 72.46
CA VAL A 38 4.58 -10.14 72.28
C VAL A 38 5.18 -10.41 70.85
N PRO A 39 6.24 -9.69 70.37
CA PRO A 39 6.63 -8.28 70.47
C PRO A 39 6.98 -7.61 69.10
N MET A 40 6.95 -6.28 69.07
CA MET A 40 7.39 -5.41 67.97
C MET A 40 8.92 -5.27 67.86
N LEU A 41 9.44 -5.35 66.64
CA LEU A 41 10.80 -4.91 66.26
C LEU A 41 10.71 -3.66 65.36
N ILE A 42 11.52 -2.68 65.73
CA ILE A 42 11.62 -1.29 65.27
C ILE A 42 12.20 -1.20 63.84
N PRO A 43 11.64 -0.39 62.92
CA PRO A 43 12.36 0.05 61.72
C PRO A 43 13.13 1.36 61.95
N PRO A 44 14.33 1.55 61.37
CA PRO A 44 15.14 2.75 61.58
C PRO A 44 14.63 3.95 60.77
N GLN A 45 14.80 5.12 61.36
CA GLN A 45 14.38 6.46 60.90
C GLN A 45 15.19 6.95 59.68
N MET A 46 14.49 7.56 58.72
CA MET A 46 15.07 8.47 57.72
C MET A 46 15.16 9.90 58.29
N PRO A 47 16.24 10.66 58.04
CA PRO A 47 16.31 12.07 58.41
C PRO A 47 15.56 12.98 57.44
N GLN A 48 14.91 13.99 58.03
CA GLN A 48 13.99 14.95 57.42
C GLN A 48 14.66 16.01 56.56
N VAL A 49 13.93 16.41 55.52
CA VAL A 49 14.10 17.56 54.64
C VAL A 49 13.81 18.86 55.41
N VAL A 50 14.75 19.81 55.36
CA VAL A 50 14.53 21.18 55.87
C VAL A 50 13.81 22.01 54.81
N HIS A 51 12.67 22.57 55.21
CA HIS A 51 11.89 23.57 54.49
C HIS A 51 12.53 24.95 54.66
N MET A 52 12.73 25.69 53.57
CA MET A 52 12.86 27.14 53.60
C MET A 52 12.02 27.73 52.46
N LYS A 53 10.94 28.42 52.85
CA LYS A 53 10.06 29.21 51.97
C LYS A 53 9.93 30.59 52.60
N LYS A 54 10.25 31.65 51.84
CA LYS A 54 9.52 32.92 51.84
C LYS A 54 10.01 33.82 50.69
N CYS A 55 9.07 34.11 49.80
CA CYS A 55 9.14 35.12 48.74
C CYS A 55 8.75 36.51 49.28
N LEU A 56 9.19 37.58 48.60
CA LEU A 56 8.52 38.89 48.40
C LEU A 56 9.38 39.69 47.38
N VAL A 57 9.01 39.81 46.10
CA VAL A 57 8.16 40.84 45.42
C VAL A 57 8.82 42.23 45.32
N GLY A 58 8.91 42.76 44.08
CA GLY A 58 8.99 44.20 43.79
C GLY A 58 9.84 44.59 42.57
N ALA A 59 9.19 45.01 41.47
CA ALA A 59 9.79 45.53 40.22
C ALA A 59 9.90 47.10 40.23
N PRO A 60 10.09 47.77 39.08
CA PRO A 60 11.30 48.44 38.54
C PRO A 60 11.30 49.99 38.72
N PRO A 61 12.22 50.76 38.07
CA PRO A 61 11.76 51.62 36.95
C PRO A 61 12.79 51.94 35.82
N LEU A 62 12.26 52.63 34.79
CA LEU A 62 12.82 53.15 33.52
C LEU A 62 13.50 54.53 33.60
N ALA A 63 14.18 54.92 32.49
CA ALA A 63 14.60 56.26 31.96
C ALA A 63 16.14 56.47 31.87
N GLU A 64 16.78 56.55 30.68
CA GLU A 64 17.01 57.73 29.78
C GLU A 64 18.00 58.76 30.41
N VAL A 65 19.10 59.32 29.85
CA VAL A 65 19.46 59.91 28.52
C VAL A 65 21.02 60.15 28.42
N GLU A 66 21.60 60.08 27.21
CA GLU A 66 22.80 60.72 26.55
C GLU A 66 24.24 60.84 27.15
N GLY A 67 25.24 60.68 26.25
CA GLY A 67 26.36 61.65 26.12
C GLY A 67 27.82 61.16 25.88
N PHE A 68 28.23 61.04 24.60
CA PHE A 68 29.48 61.53 23.93
C PHE A 68 30.95 61.28 24.42
N MET A 69 31.82 60.89 23.43
CA MET A 69 33.30 61.11 23.21
C MET A 69 34.30 60.60 24.29
N ASP A 70 35.53 60.13 24.05
CA ASP A 70 36.46 60.02 22.91
C ASP A 70 37.69 59.16 23.33
N GLU A 71 38.52 58.75 22.35
CA GLU A 71 39.99 58.48 22.40
C GLU A 71 40.53 57.28 23.23
N GLU A 72 41.61 56.55 22.88
CA GLU A 72 42.74 56.72 21.95
C GLU A 72 43.48 55.35 21.76
N GLU A 73 43.85 55.00 20.51
CA GLU A 73 45.12 54.41 19.96
C GLU A 73 45.87 53.18 20.59
N PRO A 74 46.93 52.57 19.94
CA PRO A 74 47.61 52.86 18.64
C PRO A 74 47.93 51.64 17.69
N ILE A 75 48.01 51.86 16.35
CA ILE A 75 49.16 51.95 15.38
C ILE A 75 49.84 50.61 14.93
N LEU A 76 49.73 50.16 13.65
CA LEU A 76 50.48 50.47 12.37
C LEU A 76 51.87 49.77 12.29
N VAL A 77 52.38 49.16 11.20
CA VAL A 77 52.78 49.66 9.84
C VAL A 77 52.98 48.40 8.93
N LYS A 78 52.38 48.21 7.74
CA LYS A 78 52.54 48.79 6.37
C LYS A 78 53.88 48.53 5.65
N GLU A 79 53.79 47.93 4.44
CA GLU A 79 54.65 48.27 3.28
C GLU A 79 53.76 48.40 2.03
N GLU A 80 54.09 49.37 1.19
CA GLU A 80 53.47 49.87 -0.07
C GLU A 80 54.65 50.36 -0.95
N PRO A 81 54.49 50.86 -2.20
CA PRO A 81 53.67 50.43 -3.34
C PRO A 81 54.44 50.53 -4.70
N ALA A 82 53.77 50.26 -5.84
CA ALA A 82 54.09 50.92 -7.12
C ALA A 82 52.86 50.96 -8.05
N SER A 83 52.70 52.09 -8.73
CA SER A 83 51.51 52.58 -9.45
C SER A 83 51.63 52.47 -10.98
N VAL A 84 50.50 52.62 -11.70
CA VAL A 84 50.24 53.65 -12.74
C VAL A 84 49.19 53.21 -13.80
N LYS A 85 48.04 53.91 -13.77
CA LYS A 85 47.16 54.51 -14.82
C LYS A 85 46.45 53.69 -15.92
N GLU A 86 45.16 54.05 -16.07
CA GLU A 86 44.12 53.64 -17.04
C GLU A 86 44.22 54.31 -18.43
N GLU A 87 43.65 53.65 -19.45
CA GLU A 87 42.81 54.25 -20.53
C GLU A 87 42.06 53.13 -21.33
N PRO A 88 41.03 53.43 -22.18
CA PRO A 88 39.71 52.78 -22.13
C PRO A 88 39.42 51.69 -23.19
N ALA A 89 38.36 50.92 -22.94
CA ALA A 89 37.85 49.82 -23.77
C ALA A 89 36.97 50.26 -24.97
N PRO A 90 36.96 49.52 -26.10
CA PRO A 90 35.95 49.64 -27.14
C PRO A 90 34.87 48.53 -27.06
N VAL A 91 33.71 48.85 -27.63
CA VAL A 91 32.44 48.13 -27.59
C VAL A 91 32.29 47.14 -28.78
N LYS A 92 31.82 45.92 -28.44
CA LYS A 92 30.98 44.92 -29.13
C LYS A 92 30.97 44.81 -30.67
N GLU A 93 31.19 43.56 -31.13
CA GLU A 93 30.46 42.91 -32.23
C GLU A 93 30.00 41.51 -31.75
N GLU A 94 28.73 41.16 -32.00
CA GLU A 94 28.12 39.85 -31.70
C GLU A 94 28.39 38.83 -32.83
N PRO A 95 28.60 37.53 -32.51
CA PRO A 95 28.30 36.44 -33.42
C PRO A 95 27.07 35.62 -32.97
N ALA A 96 26.46 34.97 -33.98
CA ALA A 96 25.18 34.26 -33.99
C ALA A 96 25.06 33.06 -33.02
N PRO A 97 23.82 32.56 -32.75
CA PRO A 97 23.57 31.54 -31.74
C PRO A 97 24.07 30.16 -32.18
N LEU A 98 24.93 29.55 -31.36
CA LEU A 98 25.28 28.14 -31.41
C LEU A 98 24.14 27.32 -30.76
N GLU A 99 23.74 26.27 -31.46
CA GLU A 99 22.78 25.26 -30.99
C GLU A 99 23.25 24.66 -29.66
N VAL A 100 22.38 24.72 -28.66
CA VAL A 100 22.59 24.08 -27.35
C VAL A 100 22.25 22.61 -27.51
N GLU A 101 23.26 21.74 -27.54
CA GLU A 101 23.01 20.32 -27.30
C GLU A 101 22.50 20.15 -25.87
N PRO A 102 21.41 19.37 -25.65
CA PRO A 102 20.89 19.17 -24.31
C PRO A 102 21.95 18.43 -23.49
N GLU A 103 22.27 18.98 -22.32
CA GLU A 103 23.04 18.26 -21.31
C GLU A 103 22.37 16.90 -21.07
N PRO A 104 23.14 15.80 -20.96
CA PRO A 104 22.55 14.51 -20.67
C PRO A 104 21.83 14.63 -19.33
N GLU A 105 20.52 14.37 -19.33
CA GLU A 105 19.75 14.19 -18.11
C GLU A 105 20.52 13.20 -17.22
N PRO A 106 20.62 13.46 -15.91
CA PRO A 106 21.28 12.50 -15.02
C PRO A 106 20.54 11.17 -15.16
N GLU A 107 21.24 10.15 -15.68
CA GLU A 107 20.78 8.77 -15.58
C GLU A 107 20.41 8.52 -14.11
N PRO A 108 19.29 7.83 -13.82
CA PRO A 108 18.91 7.58 -12.44
C PRO A 108 20.04 6.81 -11.77
N GLU A 109 20.81 7.50 -10.92
CA GLU A 109 21.77 6.85 -10.04
C GLU A 109 21.00 5.75 -9.33
N SER A 110 21.44 4.50 -9.48
CA SER A 110 20.88 3.38 -8.74
C SER A 110 21.02 3.72 -7.25
N GLU A 111 19.94 4.15 -6.59
CA GLU A 111 19.95 4.40 -5.16
C GLU A 111 20.50 3.15 -4.47
N LYS A 112 21.66 3.27 -3.82
CA LYS A 112 22.25 2.15 -3.07
C LYS A 112 21.23 1.66 -2.03
N ALA A 113 21.05 0.35 -1.95
CA ALA A 113 20.14 -0.26 -0.99
C ALA A 113 20.51 0.18 0.44
N ARG A 114 19.50 0.57 1.22
CA ARG A 114 19.66 1.20 2.53
C ARG A 114 18.51 0.82 3.47
N PRO A 115 18.70 0.93 4.80
CA PRO A 115 17.59 0.81 5.72
C PRO A 115 16.67 2.03 5.58
N VAL A 116 15.38 1.80 5.47
CA VAL A 116 14.34 2.83 5.35
C VAL A 116 13.44 2.77 6.57
N GLN A 117 13.33 3.90 7.26
CA GLN A 117 12.43 4.06 8.39
C GLN A 117 10.98 4.08 7.90
N VAL A 118 10.17 3.10 8.29
CA VAL A 118 8.77 3.01 7.85
C VAL A 118 7.80 3.39 8.96
N VAL A 119 8.12 3.09 10.22
CA VAL A 119 7.33 3.52 11.38
C VAL A 119 8.20 4.39 12.26
N VAL A 120 7.82 5.65 12.46
CA VAL A 120 8.52 6.60 13.32
C VAL A 120 7.80 6.68 14.66
N ALA A 121 8.56 6.54 15.75
CA ALA A 121 8.06 6.81 17.09
C ALA A 121 8.31 8.29 17.41
N ASN A 122 7.25 9.06 17.63
CA ASN A 122 7.36 10.45 18.05
C ASN A 122 7.69 10.49 19.55
N GLU A 123 8.85 11.06 19.88
CA GLU A 123 9.39 11.08 21.26
C GLU A 123 8.57 11.98 22.21
N ASN A 124 7.84 12.98 21.68
CA ASN A 124 7.12 13.95 22.50
C ASN A 124 5.71 13.49 22.87
N ASP A 125 5.02 12.85 21.92
CA ASP A 125 3.61 12.46 22.07
C ASP A 125 3.42 10.94 22.28
N HIS A 126 4.52 10.17 22.32
CA HIS A 126 4.50 8.70 22.37
C HIS A 126 3.58 8.07 21.28
N GLY A 127 3.43 8.78 20.16
CA GLY A 127 2.63 8.38 19.01
C GLY A 127 3.46 7.65 17.97
N PHE A 128 2.83 6.78 17.20
CA PHE A 128 3.45 6.10 16.06
C PHE A 128 2.90 6.60 14.74
N GLU A 129 3.79 6.99 13.84
CA GLU A 129 3.44 7.45 12.50
C GLU A 129 4.04 6.52 11.45
N LEU A 130 3.24 6.19 10.44
CA LEU A 130 3.69 5.41 9.29
C LEU A 130 4.11 6.37 8.18
N ASP A 131 5.36 6.27 7.74
CA ASP A 131 5.77 6.86 6.47
C ASP A 131 5.24 5.99 5.32
N ALA A 132 3.96 6.21 5.01
CA ALA A 132 3.26 5.47 3.96
C ALA A 132 3.91 5.67 2.59
N ALA A 133 4.47 6.85 2.32
CA ALA A 133 5.11 7.17 1.05
C ALA A 133 6.43 6.40 0.88
N ALA A 134 7.23 6.27 1.94
CA ALA A 134 8.44 5.45 1.91
C ALA A 134 8.12 3.96 1.73
N LEU A 135 7.11 3.45 2.46
CA LEU A 135 6.70 2.05 2.33
C LEU A 135 6.08 1.75 0.95
N GLU A 136 5.30 2.68 0.39
CA GLU A 136 4.76 2.59 -0.97
C GLU A 136 5.86 2.49 -2.02
N ARG A 137 6.93 3.29 -1.90
CA ARG A 137 8.07 3.26 -2.82
C ARG A 137 8.78 1.90 -2.86
N ILE A 138 8.75 1.16 -1.77
CA ILE A 138 9.37 -0.16 -1.64
C ILE A 138 8.41 -1.25 -2.15
N LEU A 139 7.17 -1.28 -1.65
CA LEU A 139 6.24 -2.39 -1.90
C LEU A 139 5.47 -2.29 -3.22
N MET A 140 5.34 -1.10 -3.81
CA MET A 140 4.58 -0.89 -5.06
C MET A 140 5.43 -0.93 -6.33
N GLN A 141 6.70 -1.34 -6.24
CA GLN A 141 7.56 -1.50 -7.42
C GLN A 141 7.00 -2.57 -8.35
N GLU A 142 7.02 -2.32 -9.66
CA GLU A 142 6.31 -3.14 -10.67
C GLU A 142 6.69 -4.62 -10.63
N HIS A 143 7.95 -4.92 -10.32
CA HIS A 143 8.47 -6.29 -10.30
C HIS A 143 8.15 -7.07 -9.01
N VAL A 144 7.68 -6.42 -7.93
CA VAL A 144 7.35 -7.09 -6.65
C VAL A 144 5.91 -6.92 -6.20
N ARG A 145 5.21 -5.86 -6.63
CA ARG A 145 3.90 -5.45 -6.06
C ARG A 145 2.83 -6.56 -6.05
N ASP A 146 2.85 -7.43 -7.06
CA ASP A 146 1.86 -8.49 -7.26
C ASP A 146 2.40 -9.89 -6.83
N LEU A 147 3.61 -9.95 -6.24
CA LEU A 147 4.19 -11.18 -5.70
C LEU A 147 3.75 -11.42 -4.26
N ASN A 148 3.63 -12.70 -3.88
CA ASN A 148 3.41 -13.08 -2.49
C ASN A 148 4.63 -12.69 -1.65
N VAL A 149 4.39 -12.08 -0.49
CA VAL A 149 5.46 -11.55 0.35
C VAL A 149 5.83 -12.52 1.47
N VAL A 150 7.12 -12.63 1.78
CA VAL A 150 7.70 -13.31 2.93
C VAL A 150 8.33 -12.22 3.77
N VAL A 151 7.88 -12.05 5.01
CA VAL A 151 8.35 -10.97 5.88
C VAL A 151 9.06 -11.58 7.06
N LEU A 152 10.38 -11.43 7.11
CA LEU A 152 11.21 -11.83 8.24
C LEU A 152 11.46 -10.62 9.11
N SER A 153 10.95 -10.66 10.34
CA SER A 153 11.20 -9.61 11.32
C SER A 153 12.03 -10.11 12.50
N VAL A 154 12.96 -9.29 12.97
CA VAL A 154 13.74 -9.55 14.18
C VAL A 154 13.35 -8.53 15.25
N ALA A 155 12.69 -9.00 16.31
CA ALA A 155 12.28 -8.19 17.45
C ALA A 155 12.85 -8.73 18.76
N GLY A 156 12.99 -7.89 19.77
CA GLY A 156 13.54 -8.27 21.07
C GLY A 156 14.20 -7.11 21.79
N ALA A 157 14.85 -7.37 22.92
CA ALA A 157 15.42 -6.33 23.76
C ALA A 157 16.48 -5.47 23.05
N PHE A 158 16.65 -4.24 23.54
CA PHE A 158 17.64 -3.29 23.03
C PHE A 158 19.10 -3.73 23.30
N ARG A 159 20.04 -3.30 22.43
CA ARG A 159 21.47 -3.72 22.40
C ARG A 159 21.75 -5.23 22.37
N LYS A 160 20.80 -6.06 21.91
CA LYS A 160 21.03 -7.53 21.79
C LYS A 160 21.46 -8.01 20.40
N GLY A 161 22.04 -7.12 19.59
CA GLY A 161 22.64 -7.48 18.29
C GLY A 161 21.63 -7.96 17.23
N LYS A 162 20.46 -7.30 17.11
CA LYS A 162 19.42 -7.61 16.11
C LYS A 162 19.87 -7.22 14.69
N SER A 163 20.21 -5.95 14.51
CA SER A 163 20.71 -5.39 13.25
C SER A 163 21.99 -6.11 12.79
N PHE A 164 22.90 -6.44 13.72
CA PHE A 164 24.08 -7.28 13.44
C PHE A 164 23.72 -8.65 12.83
N LEU A 165 22.64 -9.28 13.30
CA LEU A 165 22.17 -10.55 12.72
C LEU A 165 21.51 -10.33 11.35
N LEU A 166 20.71 -9.29 11.20
CA LEU A 166 20.06 -8.92 9.94
C LEU A 166 21.07 -8.62 8.83
N ASP A 167 22.23 -8.06 9.14
CA ASP A 167 23.26 -7.82 8.13
C ASP A 167 23.88 -9.12 7.59
N PHE A 168 23.99 -10.18 8.40
CA PHE A 168 24.36 -11.50 7.88
C PHE A 168 23.26 -12.12 7.03
N MET A 169 21.99 -11.86 7.37
CA MET A 169 20.86 -12.23 6.53
C MET A 169 20.90 -11.49 5.19
N LEU A 170 21.23 -10.20 5.18
CA LEU A 170 21.44 -9.43 3.95
C LEU A 170 22.56 -10.03 3.09
N ARG A 171 23.71 -10.37 3.70
CA ARG A 171 24.80 -11.05 2.98
C ARG A 171 24.34 -12.35 2.32
N TYR A 172 23.54 -13.17 3.01
CA TYR A 172 22.97 -14.39 2.44
C TYR A 172 22.04 -14.11 1.26
N MET A 173 21.16 -13.10 1.39
CA MET A 173 20.21 -12.75 0.34
C MET A 173 20.89 -12.23 -0.92
N TYR A 174 21.95 -11.43 -0.78
CA TYR A 174 22.76 -10.95 -1.91
C TYR A 174 23.65 -12.06 -2.50
N ASN A 175 24.16 -12.96 -1.66
CA ASN A 175 25.10 -14.02 -2.06
C ASN A 175 24.58 -15.41 -1.64
N GLN A 176 23.63 -15.97 -2.38
CA GLN A 176 23.13 -17.33 -2.10
C GLN A 176 24.15 -18.45 -2.45
N SER A 177 25.25 -18.11 -3.11
CA SER A 177 26.33 -19.06 -3.44
C SER A 177 27.34 -19.22 -2.29
N SER A 178 27.77 -20.45 -2.02
CA SER A 178 28.80 -20.74 -1.02
C SER A 178 30.19 -20.25 -1.46
N PRO A 179 30.99 -19.59 -0.59
CA PRO A 179 30.70 -19.22 0.80
C PRO A 179 30.00 -17.85 0.93
N TRP A 180 28.75 -17.85 1.41
CA TRP A 180 27.91 -16.65 1.53
C TRP A 180 28.27 -15.72 2.70
N LEU A 181 29.00 -16.22 3.70
CA LEU A 181 29.32 -15.46 4.92
C LEU A 181 30.16 -14.20 4.65
N GLY A 182 30.81 -14.12 3.48
CA GLY A 182 31.71 -13.05 3.08
C GLY A 182 33.19 -13.36 3.34
N GLY A 183 34.06 -12.42 2.97
CA GLY A 183 35.50 -12.51 3.22
C GLY A 183 35.88 -12.27 4.68
N ASN A 184 37.00 -12.85 5.14
CA ASN A 184 37.48 -12.65 6.52
C ASN A 184 37.81 -11.18 6.87
N GLU A 185 38.15 -10.38 5.86
CA GLU A 185 38.53 -8.96 6.00
C GLU A 185 37.40 -7.99 5.61
N GLU A 186 36.25 -8.50 5.19
CA GLU A 186 35.14 -7.69 4.70
C GLU A 186 34.28 -7.18 5.87
N PRO A 187 34.11 -5.85 6.02
CA PRO A 187 33.28 -5.27 7.06
C PRO A 187 31.80 -5.57 6.81
N LEU A 188 31.02 -5.64 7.89
CA LEU A 188 29.59 -5.90 7.81
C LEU A 188 28.84 -4.58 7.61
N THR A 189 28.07 -4.51 6.52
CA THR A 189 27.32 -3.32 6.12
C THR A 189 25.86 -3.69 5.87
N GLY A 190 24.94 -2.81 6.24
CA GLY A 190 23.51 -3.05 6.07
C GLY A 190 22.71 -2.07 6.93
N PHE A 191 21.93 -2.61 7.86
CA PHE A 191 21.27 -1.83 8.89
C PHE A 191 22.31 -1.14 9.77
N THR A 192 22.00 0.05 10.27
CA THR A 192 22.92 0.77 11.15
C THR A 192 23.04 0.04 12.48
N TRP A 193 24.25 -0.41 12.83
CA TRP A 193 24.55 -0.99 14.13
C TRP A 193 25.88 -0.45 14.66
N ARG A 194 25.96 -0.31 15.99
CA ARG A 194 27.20 0.07 16.69
C ARG A 194 27.24 -0.54 18.09
N GLY A 195 28.40 -0.49 18.74
CA GLY A 195 28.50 -0.68 20.19
C GLY A 195 27.87 0.49 20.98
N GLY A 196 27.97 0.45 22.30
CA GLY A 196 27.48 1.51 23.20
C GLY A 196 26.17 1.18 23.93
N CYS A 197 25.74 2.07 24.83
CA CYS A 197 24.60 1.87 25.72
C CYS A 197 23.31 2.62 25.29
N GLU A 198 23.43 3.71 24.53
CA GLU A 198 22.30 4.53 24.07
C GLU A 198 21.52 3.85 22.94
N ARG A 199 20.38 4.39 22.49
CA ARG A 199 19.61 3.78 21.39
C ARG A 199 20.18 4.03 19.99
N GLU A 200 19.81 3.18 19.03
CA GLU A 200 20.13 3.39 17.61
C GLU A 200 18.87 3.34 16.74
N THR A 201 18.20 2.19 16.70
CA THR A 201 16.95 2.00 15.94
C THR A 201 15.76 2.50 16.75
N THR A 202 15.00 3.46 16.21
CA THR A 202 13.67 3.84 16.71
C THR A 202 12.59 3.28 15.78
N GLY A 203 11.42 2.88 16.28
CA GLY A 203 10.31 2.36 15.48
C GLY A 203 10.61 1.08 14.67
N ILE A 204 10.26 1.08 13.38
CA ILE A 204 10.45 -0.07 12.46
C ILE A 204 11.17 0.39 11.20
N GLN A 205 12.25 -0.32 10.85
CA GLN A 205 13.02 -0.14 9.63
C GLN A 205 12.86 -1.35 8.71
N VAL A 206 12.85 -1.09 7.41
CA VAL A 206 12.74 -2.08 6.35
C VAL A 206 13.89 -1.88 5.37
N TRP A 207 14.44 -2.98 4.85
CA TRP A 207 15.44 -2.87 3.79
C TRP A 207 14.81 -2.37 2.48
N SER A 208 15.41 -1.38 1.82
CA SER A 208 14.83 -0.76 0.61
C SER A 208 14.73 -1.70 -0.59
N ASP A 209 15.59 -2.71 -0.64
CA ASP A 209 15.67 -3.68 -1.73
C ASP A 209 14.88 -4.94 -1.36
N VAL A 210 13.88 -5.29 -2.17
CA VAL A 210 12.98 -6.43 -1.92
C VAL A 210 13.45 -7.60 -2.77
N PHE A 211 13.94 -8.66 -2.13
CA PHE A 211 14.55 -9.77 -2.84
C PHE A 211 13.51 -10.67 -3.48
N VAL A 212 13.59 -10.89 -4.79
CA VAL A 212 12.74 -11.87 -5.48
C VAL A 212 13.43 -13.23 -5.49
N VAL A 213 12.84 -14.20 -4.81
CA VAL A 213 13.36 -15.57 -4.70
C VAL A 213 12.43 -16.54 -5.41
N GLU A 214 12.99 -17.42 -6.23
CA GLU A 214 12.26 -18.50 -6.88
C GLU A 214 12.27 -19.75 -5.98
N LYS A 215 11.07 -20.21 -5.59
CA LYS A 215 10.91 -21.46 -4.84
C LYS A 215 11.11 -22.66 -5.76
N LYS A 216 11.37 -23.83 -5.17
CA LYS A 216 11.44 -25.11 -5.90
C LYS A 216 10.19 -25.42 -6.74
N ASP A 217 9.05 -24.90 -6.32
CA ASP A 217 7.77 -25.05 -7.03
C ASP A 217 7.65 -24.17 -8.29
N GLY A 218 8.68 -23.35 -8.61
CA GLY A 218 8.70 -22.39 -9.72
C GLY A 218 7.98 -21.07 -9.42
N ASN A 219 7.38 -20.94 -8.23
CA ASN A 219 6.72 -19.70 -7.80
C ASN A 219 7.74 -18.69 -7.29
N LYS A 220 7.61 -17.44 -7.75
CA LYS A 220 8.42 -16.31 -7.26
C LYS A 220 7.76 -15.68 -6.04
N VAL A 221 8.55 -15.40 -5.02
CA VAL A 221 8.13 -14.72 -3.80
C VAL A 221 9.03 -13.53 -3.52
N ALA A 222 8.48 -12.49 -2.91
CA ALA A 222 9.20 -11.29 -2.49
C ALA A 222 9.60 -11.44 -1.02
N VAL A 223 10.89 -11.30 -0.68
CA VAL A 223 11.40 -11.40 0.69
C VAL A 223 11.72 -10.02 1.22
N LEU A 224 11.10 -9.66 2.34
CA LEU A 224 11.25 -8.40 3.05
C LEU A 224 11.91 -8.63 4.40
N LEU A 225 13.01 -7.92 4.68
CA LEU A 225 13.69 -7.94 5.96
C LEU A 225 13.29 -6.70 6.78
N VAL A 226 12.90 -6.94 8.03
CA VAL A 226 12.39 -5.92 8.94
C VAL A 226 13.23 -5.92 10.23
N ASP A 227 13.83 -4.76 10.53
CA ASP A 227 14.47 -4.50 11.82
C ASP A 227 13.52 -3.69 12.70
N THR A 228 13.33 -4.11 13.94
CA THR A 228 12.51 -3.37 14.89
C THR A 228 13.37 -2.74 15.97
N GLN A 229 12.87 -1.64 16.52
CA GLN A 229 13.42 -1.08 17.75
C GLN A 229 13.52 -2.15 18.84
N GLY A 230 14.56 -2.03 19.66
CA GLY A 230 14.70 -2.86 20.83
C GLY A 230 13.67 -2.50 21.89
N ALA A 231 12.90 -3.48 22.35
CA ALA A 231 12.02 -3.29 23.49
C ALA A 231 12.85 -2.97 24.76
N PHE A 232 12.27 -2.19 25.67
CA PHE A 232 12.80 -1.85 27.01
C PHE A 232 14.05 -0.95 27.00
N ASP A 233 14.06 0.10 26.17
CA ASP A 233 15.03 1.18 26.34
C ASP A 233 14.59 2.13 27.49
N SER A 234 15.46 3.06 27.90
CA SER A 234 15.18 3.98 29.00
C SER A 234 14.27 5.16 28.63
N GLN A 235 13.86 5.26 27.36
CA GLN A 235 13.16 6.42 26.80
C GLN A 235 11.76 6.05 26.24
N SER A 236 11.51 4.77 26.00
CA SER A 236 10.26 4.23 25.47
C SER A 236 9.46 3.58 26.58
N THR A 237 8.14 3.77 26.51
CA THR A 237 7.21 3.15 27.44
C THR A 237 7.04 1.66 27.10
N ILE A 238 6.49 0.89 28.06
CA ILE A 238 6.10 -0.52 27.82
C ILE A 238 5.10 -0.59 26.64
N LYS A 239 4.20 0.41 26.53
CA LYS A 239 3.26 0.54 25.42
C LYS A 239 3.99 0.67 24.09
N ASP A 240 5.00 1.52 24.01
CA ASP A 240 5.75 1.76 22.76
C ASP A 240 6.41 0.47 22.27
N CYS A 241 7.03 -0.25 23.19
CA CYS A 241 7.66 -1.53 22.94
C CYS A 241 6.64 -2.59 22.48
N ALA A 242 5.49 -2.64 23.16
CA ALA A 242 4.42 -3.56 22.84
C ALA A 242 3.81 -3.26 21.46
N THR A 243 3.63 -1.99 21.09
CA THR A 243 3.11 -1.56 19.79
C THR A 243 4.07 -1.95 18.65
N VAL A 244 5.36 -1.64 18.77
CA VAL A 244 6.37 -2.01 17.75
C VAL A 244 6.41 -3.53 17.57
N PHE A 245 6.43 -4.27 18.69
CA PHE A 245 6.42 -5.72 18.66
C PHE A 245 5.13 -6.29 18.05
N ALA A 246 3.98 -5.68 18.35
CA ALA A 246 2.68 -6.07 17.80
C ALA A 246 2.64 -5.89 16.28
N LEU A 247 2.98 -4.69 15.81
CA LEU A 247 3.01 -4.34 14.40
C LEU A 247 3.95 -5.27 13.63
N SER A 248 5.14 -5.52 14.18
CA SER A 248 6.11 -6.47 13.65
C SER A 248 5.55 -7.89 13.55
N THR A 249 4.88 -8.38 14.60
CA THR A 249 4.35 -9.75 14.64
C THR A 249 3.16 -9.93 13.70
N MET A 250 2.25 -8.95 13.63
CA MET A 250 1.09 -9.01 12.75
C MET A 250 1.47 -8.95 11.27
N THR A 251 2.52 -8.19 10.93
CA THR A 251 2.97 -8.00 9.55
C THR A 251 3.96 -9.08 9.09
N SER A 252 4.72 -9.69 10.01
CA SER A 252 5.68 -10.75 9.68
C SER A 252 5.04 -12.12 9.43
N SER A 253 5.67 -12.92 8.57
CA SER A 253 5.39 -14.35 8.44
C SER A 253 6.30 -15.18 9.35
N VAL A 254 7.54 -14.69 9.54
CA VAL A 254 8.50 -15.25 10.49
C VAL A 254 8.92 -14.15 11.46
N GLN A 255 8.52 -14.31 12.72
CA GLN A 255 8.96 -13.44 13.81
C GLN A 255 10.12 -14.12 14.54
N VAL A 256 11.31 -13.54 14.46
CA VAL A 256 12.46 -13.93 15.28
C VAL A 256 12.41 -13.11 16.57
N TYR A 257 12.23 -13.79 17.70
CA TYR A 257 12.27 -13.16 19.01
C TYR A 257 13.67 -13.33 19.63
N ASN A 258 14.47 -12.28 19.51
CA ASN A 258 15.88 -12.24 19.90
C ASN A 258 16.02 -11.91 21.40
N LEU A 259 16.30 -12.95 22.18
CA LEU A 259 16.48 -12.91 23.63
C LEU A 259 17.94 -13.11 24.01
N SER A 260 18.32 -12.66 25.21
CA SER A 260 19.69 -12.75 25.70
C SER A 260 19.78 -13.79 26.81
N GLN A 261 20.68 -14.76 26.63
CA GLN A 261 21.03 -15.84 27.55
C GLN A 261 19.93 -16.87 27.85
N ASN A 262 18.69 -16.45 28.13
CA ASN A 262 17.63 -17.33 28.61
C ASN A 262 16.24 -16.85 28.17
N ILE A 263 15.22 -17.68 28.40
CA ILE A 263 13.80 -17.30 28.32
C ILE A 263 13.30 -17.09 29.75
N GLN A 264 12.97 -15.85 30.09
CA GLN A 264 12.42 -15.47 31.38
C GLN A 264 10.87 -15.42 31.32
N GLU A 265 10.19 -15.33 32.47
CA GLU A 265 8.72 -15.29 32.48
C GLU A 265 8.17 -13.94 32.00
N ASP A 266 8.90 -12.85 32.23
CA ASP A 266 8.60 -11.52 31.70
C ASP A 266 8.68 -11.50 30.16
N ASP A 267 9.65 -12.20 29.57
CA ASP A 267 9.71 -12.37 28.10
C ASP A 267 8.43 -13.01 27.54
N LEU A 268 7.85 -13.96 28.28
CA LEU A 268 6.60 -14.64 27.91
C LEU A 268 5.37 -13.77 28.20
N GLN A 269 5.39 -12.97 29.26
CA GLN A 269 4.33 -12.01 29.57
C GLN A 269 4.24 -10.90 28.52
N HIS A 270 5.35 -10.45 27.93
CA HIS A 270 5.29 -9.51 26.79
C HIS A 270 4.55 -10.10 25.58
N LEU A 271 4.59 -11.43 25.42
CA LEU A 271 3.81 -12.12 24.39
C LEU A 271 2.31 -12.22 24.73
N GLN A 272 1.92 -11.98 25.99
CA GLN A 272 0.53 -12.07 26.45
C GLN A 272 -0.39 -11.05 25.77
N LEU A 273 0.09 -9.87 25.39
CA LEU A 273 -0.75 -8.91 24.65
C LEU A 273 -1.31 -9.54 23.35
N PHE A 274 -0.53 -10.41 22.70
CA PHE A 274 -0.93 -11.12 21.48
C PHE A 274 -1.85 -12.29 21.75
N THR A 275 -1.84 -12.80 22.97
CA THR A 275 -2.64 -13.96 23.37
C THR A 275 -4.13 -13.67 23.37
N GLU A 276 -4.55 -12.49 23.82
CA GLU A 276 -5.95 -12.08 23.78
C GLU A 276 -6.41 -11.78 22.35
N TYR A 277 -5.55 -11.18 21.52
CA TYR A 277 -5.84 -11.02 20.09
C TYR A 277 -6.04 -12.36 19.39
N GLY A 278 -5.09 -13.28 19.58
CA GLY A 278 -5.18 -14.60 18.94
C GLY A 278 -6.33 -15.44 19.46
N ARG A 279 -6.73 -15.27 20.72
CA ARG A 279 -7.94 -15.89 21.26
C ARG A 279 -9.19 -15.42 20.52
N LEU A 280 -9.37 -14.11 20.35
CA LEU A 280 -10.52 -13.61 19.60
C LEU A 280 -10.47 -14.03 18.12
N ALA A 281 -9.29 -14.05 17.51
CA ALA A 281 -9.13 -14.49 16.12
C ALA A 281 -9.58 -15.95 15.96
N LEU A 282 -9.22 -16.82 16.89
CA LEU A 282 -9.65 -18.22 16.91
C LEU A 282 -11.17 -18.36 17.12
N GLU A 283 -11.78 -17.50 17.93
CA GLU A 283 -13.23 -17.51 18.18
C GLU A 283 -14.05 -17.11 16.94
N GLU A 284 -13.55 -16.19 16.10
CA GLU A 284 -14.26 -15.70 14.91
C GLU A 284 -13.89 -16.42 13.60
N ILE A 285 -12.62 -16.82 13.45
CA ILE A 285 -12.06 -17.30 12.17
C ILE A 285 -11.70 -18.79 12.22
N TYR A 286 -11.58 -19.38 13.42
CA TYR A 286 -11.15 -20.77 13.66
C TYR A 286 -9.74 -21.12 13.15
N GLU A 287 -8.92 -20.11 12.80
CA GLU A 287 -7.53 -20.27 12.38
C GLU A 287 -6.59 -19.50 13.32
N LYS A 288 -5.33 -19.94 13.39
CA LYS A 288 -4.32 -19.23 14.18
C LYS A 288 -3.93 -17.93 13.47
N PRO A 289 -3.82 -16.80 14.18
CA PRO A 289 -3.55 -15.49 13.59
C PRO A 289 -2.13 -15.34 13.04
N PHE A 290 -1.15 -16.05 13.61
CA PHE A 290 0.26 -15.89 13.29
C PHE A 290 0.90 -17.19 12.82
N GLN A 291 1.95 -17.06 12.02
CA GLN A 291 2.58 -18.18 11.35
C GLN A 291 3.74 -18.75 12.19
N LYS A 292 4.97 -18.26 12.02
CA LYS A 292 6.16 -18.84 12.66
C LYS A 292 6.76 -17.88 13.70
N LEU A 293 6.91 -18.35 14.93
CA LEU A 293 7.70 -17.69 15.98
C LEU A 293 8.98 -18.48 16.22
N MET A 294 10.13 -17.82 16.11
CA MET A 294 11.44 -18.41 16.41
C MET A 294 12.06 -17.70 17.61
N PHE A 295 12.17 -18.38 18.74
CA PHE A 295 12.95 -17.91 19.87
C PHE A 295 14.44 -18.04 19.54
N LEU A 296 15.14 -16.91 19.41
CA LEU A 296 16.58 -16.90 19.20
C LEU A 296 17.26 -16.51 20.50
N ILE A 297 17.91 -17.46 21.15
CA ILE A 297 18.60 -17.23 22.42
C ILE A 297 20.07 -16.93 22.11
N ARG A 298 20.46 -15.68 22.32
CA ARG A 298 21.82 -15.19 22.15
C ARG A 298 22.66 -15.54 23.36
N ASP A 299 23.97 -15.68 23.16
CA ASP A 299 24.94 -15.88 24.25
C ASP A 299 24.59 -17.07 25.15
N TRP A 300 24.15 -18.19 24.55
CA TRP A 300 23.81 -19.39 25.30
C TRP A 300 25.04 -19.99 25.98
N CYS A 301 25.01 -20.05 27.31
CA CYS A 301 26.14 -20.45 28.15
C CYS A 301 26.16 -21.94 28.51
N TYR A 302 25.12 -22.71 28.19
CA TYR A 302 24.93 -24.07 28.71
C TYR A 302 24.86 -25.15 27.59
N PRO A 303 25.84 -25.22 26.67
CA PRO A 303 25.82 -26.20 25.58
C PRO A 303 25.86 -27.64 26.07
N TYR A 304 26.37 -27.88 27.28
CA TYR A 304 26.45 -29.19 27.90
C TYR A 304 25.09 -29.73 28.40
N GLU A 305 24.10 -28.86 28.62
CA GLU A 305 22.72 -29.26 28.94
C GLU A 305 21.86 -29.34 27.69
N HIS A 306 21.96 -28.30 26.85
CA HIS A 306 21.27 -28.19 25.58
C HIS A 306 22.27 -27.68 24.54
N ASN A 307 22.64 -28.55 23.60
CA ASN A 307 23.56 -28.22 22.50
C ASN A 307 23.11 -26.96 21.74
N TYR A 308 24.05 -26.29 21.09
CA TYR A 308 23.74 -25.20 20.16
C TYR A 308 22.85 -25.66 19.00
N GLY A 309 22.23 -24.70 18.33
CA GLY A 309 21.40 -24.93 17.15
C GLY A 309 19.92 -25.14 17.44
N LEU A 310 19.20 -25.60 16.42
CA LEU A 310 17.74 -25.78 16.44
C LEU A 310 17.29 -26.94 17.33
N GLU A 311 18.01 -28.07 17.29
CA GLU A 311 17.60 -29.30 17.99
C GLU A 311 17.67 -29.12 19.52
N GLY A 312 18.77 -28.54 20.01
CA GLY A 312 18.92 -28.23 21.43
C GLY A 312 17.95 -27.15 21.89
N GLY A 313 17.71 -26.14 21.06
CA GLY A 313 16.75 -25.06 21.33
C GLY A 313 15.32 -25.55 21.44
N ASN A 314 14.86 -26.40 20.53
CA ASN A 314 13.51 -26.97 20.60
C ASN A 314 13.30 -27.78 21.90
N ARG A 315 14.27 -28.62 22.29
CA ARG A 315 14.22 -29.35 23.57
C ARG A 315 14.20 -28.41 24.79
N PHE A 316 14.93 -27.30 24.72
CA PHE A 316 14.95 -26.29 25.77
C PHE A 316 13.60 -25.57 25.86
N LEU A 317 13.03 -25.19 24.72
CA LEU A 317 11.74 -24.49 24.64
C LEU A 317 10.58 -25.36 25.10
N GLU A 318 10.53 -26.64 24.72
CA GLU A 318 9.50 -27.59 25.18
C GLU A 318 9.42 -27.64 26.71
N ARG A 319 10.58 -27.65 27.39
CA ARG A 319 10.63 -27.62 28.86
C ARG A 319 10.11 -26.30 29.44
N ARG A 320 10.38 -25.16 28.78
CA ARG A 320 9.97 -23.82 29.23
C ARG A 320 8.48 -23.55 29.03
N LEU A 321 7.92 -24.01 27.91
CA LEU A 321 6.50 -23.85 27.57
C LEU A 321 5.60 -24.97 28.12
N GLN A 322 6.17 -25.98 28.79
CA GLN A 322 5.39 -27.03 29.42
C GLN A 322 4.42 -26.46 30.48
N VAL A 323 3.12 -26.66 30.25
CA VAL A 323 2.07 -26.30 31.20
C VAL A 323 2.06 -27.32 32.33
N LYS A 324 2.36 -26.88 33.56
CA LYS A 324 2.33 -27.73 34.76
C LYS A 324 1.18 -27.32 35.67
N GLN A 325 0.49 -28.29 36.26
CA GLN A 325 -0.69 -28.04 37.11
C GLN A 325 -0.37 -27.24 38.38
N ASN A 326 0.88 -27.26 38.84
CA ASN A 326 1.35 -26.53 40.00
C ASN A 326 1.77 -25.07 39.69
N GLN A 327 1.72 -24.64 38.43
CA GLN A 327 1.97 -23.25 38.04
C GLN A 327 0.76 -22.38 38.37
N HIS A 328 1.00 -21.10 38.65
CA HIS A 328 -0.07 -20.10 38.76
C HIS A 328 -0.90 -20.06 37.48
N GLU A 329 -2.21 -19.80 37.60
CA GLU A 329 -3.15 -19.85 36.46
C GLU A 329 -2.73 -18.91 35.33
N GLU A 330 -2.24 -17.72 35.67
CA GLU A 330 -1.71 -16.74 34.71
C GLU A 330 -0.59 -17.31 33.84
N LEU A 331 0.37 -18.02 34.44
CA LEU A 331 1.51 -18.63 33.74
C LEU A 331 1.08 -19.79 32.83
N GLN A 332 0.04 -20.53 33.23
CA GLN A 332 -0.56 -21.57 32.40
C GLN A 332 -1.28 -20.97 31.20
N ASN A 333 -2.01 -19.87 31.41
CA ASN A 333 -2.77 -19.18 30.37
C ASN A 333 -1.83 -18.60 29.31
N VAL A 334 -0.76 -17.92 29.70
CA VAL A 334 0.26 -17.40 28.77
C VAL A 334 0.79 -18.51 27.86
N ARG A 335 1.19 -19.66 28.43
CA ARG A 335 1.73 -20.80 27.66
C ARG A 335 0.69 -21.41 26.71
N LYS A 336 -0.53 -21.65 27.18
CA LYS A 336 -1.63 -22.18 26.35
C LYS A 336 -1.90 -21.28 25.16
N HIS A 337 -1.92 -19.97 25.40
CA HIS A 337 -2.23 -19.03 24.34
C HIS A 337 -1.09 -18.82 23.35
N ILE A 338 0.18 -18.87 23.77
CA ILE A 338 1.31 -18.84 22.82
C ILE A 338 1.15 -19.98 21.79
N HIS A 339 0.80 -21.19 22.25
CA HIS A 339 0.52 -22.31 21.37
C HIS A 339 -0.71 -22.12 20.49
N SER A 340 -1.71 -21.35 20.93
CA SER A 340 -2.91 -21.07 20.15
C SER A 340 -2.69 -19.96 19.11
N CYS A 341 -1.75 -19.04 19.33
CA CYS A 341 -1.52 -17.89 18.46
C CYS A 341 -0.64 -18.19 17.25
N PHE A 342 0.33 -19.08 17.38
CA PHE A 342 1.32 -19.37 16.32
C PHE A 342 1.14 -20.76 15.72
N SER A 343 1.19 -20.87 14.39
CA SER A 343 1.15 -22.16 13.66
C SER A 343 2.38 -23.03 13.96
N SER A 344 3.55 -22.42 14.04
CA SER A 344 4.83 -23.07 14.33
C SER A 344 5.61 -22.24 15.34
N ILE A 345 6.19 -22.92 16.33
CA ILE A 345 7.08 -22.30 17.32
C ILE A 345 8.38 -23.10 17.33
N GLY A 346 9.50 -22.42 17.16
CA GLY A 346 10.84 -23.02 17.23
C GLY A 346 11.74 -22.24 18.16
N CYS A 347 12.88 -22.84 18.52
CA CYS A 347 13.91 -22.18 19.30
C CYS A 347 15.30 -22.56 18.78
N PHE A 348 16.18 -21.57 18.66
CA PHE A 348 17.56 -21.73 18.24
C PHE A 348 18.49 -21.16 19.30
N LEU A 349 19.47 -21.96 19.74
CA LEU A 349 20.46 -21.55 20.75
C LEU A 349 21.75 -21.14 20.05
N LEU A 350 22.12 -19.86 20.18
CA LEU A 350 23.29 -19.29 19.55
C LEU A 350 24.38 -19.04 20.61
N PRO A 351 25.65 -19.43 20.36
CA PRO A 351 26.75 -19.15 21.27
C PRO A 351 27.05 -17.65 21.35
N HIS A 352 27.93 -17.27 22.27
CA HIS A 352 28.45 -15.92 22.35
C HIS A 352 29.37 -15.64 21.14
N PRO A 353 29.28 -14.46 20.48
CA PRO A 353 30.06 -14.15 19.27
C PRO A 353 31.56 -13.89 19.51
N GLY A 354 31.96 -13.80 20.78
CA GLY A 354 33.32 -13.55 21.24
C GLY A 354 33.50 -12.19 21.91
N LEU A 355 34.44 -12.09 22.84
CA LEU A 355 34.64 -10.87 23.64
C LEU A 355 35.04 -9.66 22.79
N LYS A 356 35.75 -9.89 21.68
CA LYS A 356 36.12 -8.83 20.73
C LYS A 356 34.87 -8.17 20.15
N VAL A 357 33.89 -8.95 19.72
CA VAL A 357 32.62 -8.45 19.16
C VAL A 357 31.85 -7.65 20.21
N ALA A 358 31.83 -8.11 21.46
CA ALA A 358 31.05 -7.50 22.53
C ALA A 358 31.67 -6.21 23.11
N THR A 359 33.00 -6.10 23.13
CA THR A 359 33.69 -5.06 23.91
C THR A 359 34.55 -4.10 23.08
N ASN A 360 34.96 -4.47 21.87
CA ASN A 360 35.83 -3.63 21.04
C ASN A 360 35.00 -2.53 20.34
N PRO A 361 35.24 -1.23 20.64
CA PRO A 361 34.50 -0.14 20.01
C PRO A 361 34.79 0.00 18.51
N ASN A 362 35.94 -0.52 18.05
CA ASN A 362 36.38 -0.44 16.65
C ASN A 362 36.00 -1.68 15.84
N PHE A 363 35.17 -2.57 16.39
CA PHE A 363 34.71 -3.75 15.67
C PHE A 363 33.75 -3.36 14.54
N ASP A 364 34.10 -3.75 13.32
CA ASP A 364 33.40 -3.40 12.07
C ASP A 364 32.72 -4.61 11.41
N GLY A 365 32.54 -5.72 12.15
CA GLY A 365 31.80 -6.89 11.67
C GLY A 365 32.63 -7.95 10.93
N ARG A 366 33.96 -7.78 10.84
CA ARG A 366 34.84 -8.75 10.17
C ARG A 366 34.81 -10.13 10.82
N LEU A 367 34.72 -11.17 9.99
CA LEU A 367 34.60 -12.57 10.45
C LEU A 367 35.83 -13.09 11.22
N LYS A 368 37.02 -12.50 11.00
CA LYS A 368 38.25 -12.91 11.70
C LYS A 368 38.21 -12.67 13.21
N ASP A 369 37.38 -11.71 13.64
CA ASP A 369 37.25 -11.31 15.03
C ASP A 369 36.03 -11.93 15.73
N ILE A 370 35.30 -12.79 15.02
CA ILE A 370 34.13 -13.54 15.50
C ILE A 370 34.55 -14.98 15.82
N ASP A 371 34.07 -15.52 16.93
CA ASP A 371 34.36 -16.90 17.37
C ASP A 371 33.86 -17.95 16.35
N ASP A 372 34.62 -19.03 16.21
CA ASP A 372 34.37 -20.08 15.21
C ASP A 372 33.06 -20.86 15.45
N ASP A 373 32.72 -21.11 16.72
CA ASP A 373 31.46 -21.75 17.09
C ASP A 373 30.28 -20.88 16.66
N PHE A 374 30.34 -19.57 16.87
CA PHE A 374 29.31 -18.64 16.40
C PHE A 374 29.16 -18.66 14.89
N LYS A 375 30.27 -18.65 14.14
CA LYS A 375 30.25 -18.73 12.68
C LYS A 375 29.65 -20.05 12.19
N ARG A 376 29.89 -21.16 12.88
CA ARG A 376 29.30 -22.47 12.53
C ARG A 376 27.78 -22.45 12.71
N GLU A 377 27.29 -22.03 13.87
CA GLU A 377 25.86 -22.00 14.14
C GLU A 377 25.13 -20.96 13.27
N LEU A 378 25.78 -19.83 12.95
CA LEU A 378 25.25 -18.83 12.03
C LEU A 378 25.06 -19.39 10.60
N LYS A 379 25.97 -20.27 10.15
CA LYS A 379 25.86 -20.98 8.86
C LYS A 379 24.65 -21.91 8.80
N GLU A 380 24.12 -22.34 9.95
CA GLU A 380 22.91 -23.15 10.03
C GLU A 380 21.66 -22.27 10.20
N LEU A 381 21.73 -21.24 11.06
CA LEU A 381 20.61 -20.37 11.39
C LEU A 381 20.08 -19.60 10.18
N VAL A 382 20.95 -19.00 9.38
CA VAL A 382 20.50 -18.11 8.29
C VAL A 382 19.81 -18.89 7.17
N PRO A 383 20.35 -20.01 6.64
CA PRO A 383 19.63 -20.86 5.69
C PRO A 383 18.34 -21.44 6.28
N LEU A 384 18.32 -21.82 7.57
CA LEU A 384 17.08 -22.28 8.21
C LEU A 384 15.93 -21.26 8.12
N LEU A 385 16.25 -19.97 8.05
CA LEU A 385 15.26 -18.89 7.99
C LEU A 385 15.01 -18.38 6.56
N LEU A 386 16.00 -18.39 5.68
CA LEU A 386 15.96 -17.70 4.39
C LEU A 386 16.17 -18.59 3.16
N ASP A 387 16.51 -19.87 3.35
CA ASP A 387 16.63 -20.79 2.22
C ASP A 387 15.28 -20.93 1.48
N PRO A 388 15.25 -21.00 0.14
CA PRO A 388 13.99 -20.96 -0.62
C PRO A 388 12.96 -22.01 -0.21
N GLU A 389 13.41 -23.14 0.32
CA GLU A 389 12.56 -24.22 0.84
C GLU A 389 11.84 -23.87 2.15
N ASN A 390 12.45 -23.00 2.96
CA ASN A 390 11.99 -22.63 4.29
C ASN A 390 11.19 -21.31 4.30
N LEU A 391 11.11 -20.60 3.16
CA LEU A 391 10.42 -19.32 3.06
C LEU A 391 8.90 -19.48 3.21
N VAL A 392 8.37 -18.93 4.30
CA VAL A 392 6.93 -18.93 4.62
C VAL A 392 6.29 -17.66 4.06
N GLU A 393 5.44 -17.82 3.04
CA GLU A 393 4.63 -16.70 2.51
C GLU A 393 3.67 -16.20 3.58
N LYS A 394 3.51 -14.88 3.68
CA LYS A 394 2.61 -14.27 4.65
C LYS A 394 1.18 -14.66 4.35
N GLU A 395 0.50 -15.18 5.36
CA GLU A 395 -0.92 -15.51 5.30
C GLU A 395 -1.69 -14.75 6.38
N ILE A 396 -2.85 -14.23 5.99
CA ILE A 396 -3.84 -13.62 6.88
C ILE A 396 -5.20 -14.21 6.50
N ASN A 397 -5.91 -14.81 7.46
CA ASN A 397 -7.16 -15.54 7.23
C ASN A 397 -7.04 -16.76 6.29
N GLY A 398 -5.85 -17.37 6.22
CA GLY A 398 -5.56 -18.46 5.29
C GLY A 398 -5.47 -18.04 3.81
N ALA A 399 -5.49 -16.72 3.54
CA ALA A 399 -5.19 -16.16 2.23
C ALA A 399 -3.76 -15.65 2.20
N LYS A 400 -3.04 -15.92 1.11
CA LYS A 400 -1.69 -15.42 0.87
C LYS A 400 -1.73 -13.92 0.59
N VAL A 401 -0.79 -13.20 1.15
CA VAL A 401 -0.70 -11.73 1.12
C VAL A 401 0.38 -11.33 0.11
N THR A 402 0.04 -10.40 -0.79
CA THR A 402 1.01 -9.79 -1.72
C THR A 402 1.70 -8.56 -1.12
N CYS A 403 2.75 -8.05 -1.76
CA CYS A 403 3.41 -6.80 -1.34
C CYS A 403 2.44 -5.62 -1.28
N ARG A 404 1.55 -5.50 -2.26
CA ARG A 404 0.48 -4.49 -2.28
C ARG A 404 -0.46 -4.64 -1.08
N ASP A 405 -0.88 -5.87 -0.79
CA ASP A 405 -1.80 -6.15 0.31
C ASP A 405 -1.17 -5.80 1.66
N LEU A 406 0.12 -6.12 1.82
CA LEU A 406 0.89 -5.84 3.04
C LEU A 406 0.89 -4.35 3.40
N LEU A 407 1.00 -3.47 2.40
CA LEU A 407 0.92 -2.02 2.59
C LEU A 407 -0.41 -1.59 3.23
N GLU A 408 -1.53 -2.11 2.74
CA GLU A 408 -2.86 -1.79 3.28
C GLU A 408 -3.04 -2.32 4.69
N TYR A 409 -2.48 -3.51 5.00
CA TYR A 409 -2.41 -4.02 6.37
C TYR A 409 -1.60 -3.10 7.30
N PHE A 410 -0.43 -2.62 6.87
CA PHE A 410 0.36 -1.65 7.66
C PHE A 410 -0.42 -0.36 7.94
N LYS A 411 -1.08 0.21 6.92
CA LYS A 411 -1.92 1.41 7.06
C LYS A 411 -3.09 1.20 8.00
N ALA A 412 -3.72 0.03 7.97
CA ALA A 412 -4.82 -0.28 8.87
C ALA A 412 -4.32 -0.48 10.30
N TYR A 413 -3.26 -1.26 10.50
CA TYR A 413 -2.74 -1.55 11.83
C TYR A 413 -2.22 -0.31 12.54
N ILE A 414 -1.45 0.56 11.88
CA ILE A 414 -0.92 1.76 12.53
C ILE A 414 -2.03 2.67 13.07
N LYS A 415 -3.15 2.83 12.34
CA LYS A 415 -4.29 3.66 12.75
C LYS A 415 -4.92 3.20 14.05
N ILE A 416 -4.90 1.89 14.32
CA ILE A 416 -5.44 1.30 15.55
C ILE A 416 -4.54 1.63 16.75
N TYR A 417 -3.23 1.68 16.52
CA TYR A 417 -2.21 1.89 17.55
C TYR A 417 -1.87 3.37 17.78
N GLN A 418 -2.45 4.29 17.01
CA GLN A 418 -2.33 5.74 17.20
C GLN A 418 -3.12 6.27 18.42
N GLY A 419 -3.99 5.47 19.02
CA GLY A 419 -4.76 5.85 20.21
C GLY A 419 -3.91 5.95 21.49
N GLU A 420 -4.43 6.65 22.50
CA GLU A 420 -3.76 6.79 23.81
C GLU A 420 -3.66 5.45 24.58
N GLU A 421 -4.58 4.52 24.36
CA GLU A 421 -4.59 3.19 24.98
C GLU A 421 -4.15 2.09 24.01
N LEU A 422 -3.62 0.98 24.55
CA LEU A 422 -3.41 -0.23 23.75
C LEU A 422 -4.77 -0.67 23.20
N PRO A 423 -4.88 -0.95 21.90
CA PRO A 423 -6.16 -1.21 21.29
C PRO A 423 -6.79 -2.47 21.83
N HIS A 424 -8.10 -2.41 22.08
CA HIS A 424 -8.83 -3.59 22.48
C HIS A 424 -8.75 -4.66 21.38
N PRO A 425 -8.53 -5.95 21.71
CA PRO A 425 -8.39 -7.03 20.73
C PRO A 425 -9.47 -7.10 19.64
N LYS A 426 -10.71 -6.75 19.97
CA LYS A 426 -11.81 -6.62 19.00
C LYS A 426 -11.54 -5.59 17.89
N SER A 427 -10.93 -4.45 18.24
CA SER A 427 -10.57 -3.39 17.29
C SER A 427 -9.51 -3.89 16.30
N MET A 428 -8.53 -4.67 16.80
CA MET A 428 -7.52 -5.29 15.94
C MET A 428 -8.11 -6.27 14.92
N LEU A 429 -9.09 -7.09 15.33
CA LEU A 429 -9.79 -7.99 14.40
C LEU A 429 -10.61 -7.23 13.37
N GLN A 430 -11.37 -6.23 13.81
CA GLN A 430 -12.17 -5.42 12.91
C GLN A 430 -11.28 -4.74 11.86
N ALA A 431 -10.16 -4.14 12.26
CA ALA A 431 -9.26 -3.51 11.30
C ALA A 431 -8.55 -4.52 10.38
N THR A 432 -8.28 -5.73 10.85
CA THR A 432 -7.79 -6.82 9.98
C THR A 432 -8.85 -7.16 8.92
N ALA A 433 -10.14 -7.17 9.31
CA ALA A 433 -11.24 -7.36 8.39
C ALA A 433 -11.39 -6.20 7.41
N GLU A 434 -11.27 -4.96 7.87
CA GLU A 434 -11.29 -3.75 7.03
C GLU A 434 -10.16 -3.80 5.99
N ALA A 435 -8.92 -4.06 6.42
CA ALA A 435 -7.76 -4.17 5.54
C ALA A 435 -7.92 -5.28 4.49
N ASN A 436 -8.39 -6.46 4.89
CA ASN A 436 -8.63 -7.57 3.99
C ASN A 436 -9.69 -7.25 2.93
N ASN A 437 -10.79 -6.57 3.32
CA ASN A 437 -11.82 -6.14 2.39
C ASN A 437 -11.31 -5.04 1.45
N LEU A 438 -10.59 -4.03 1.95
CA LEU A 438 -10.00 -2.95 1.14
C LEU A 438 -9.01 -3.49 0.12
N THR A 439 -8.19 -4.46 0.52
CA THR A 439 -7.25 -5.17 -0.35
C THR A 439 -7.99 -5.89 -1.47
N ALA A 440 -9.07 -6.61 -1.14
CA ALA A 440 -9.90 -7.29 -2.13
C ALA A 440 -10.58 -6.28 -3.11
N VAL A 441 -11.01 -5.11 -2.61
CA VAL A 441 -11.55 -4.02 -3.45
C VAL A 441 -10.47 -3.50 -4.41
N ALA A 442 -9.27 -3.23 -3.92
CA ALA A 442 -8.16 -2.75 -4.74
C ALA A 442 -7.79 -3.75 -5.85
N GLY A 443 -7.65 -5.04 -5.51
CA GLY A 443 -7.36 -6.10 -6.48
C GLY A 443 -8.44 -6.26 -7.55
N ALA A 444 -9.73 -6.15 -7.17
CA ALA A 444 -10.84 -6.18 -8.12
C ALA A 444 -10.87 -4.94 -9.04
N LYS A 445 -10.60 -3.75 -8.49
CA LYS A 445 -10.52 -2.49 -9.25
C LYS A 445 -9.40 -2.50 -10.28
N ASP A 446 -8.24 -3.04 -9.91
CA ASP A 446 -7.11 -3.21 -10.82
C ASP A 446 -7.43 -4.17 -11.97
N THR A 447 -8.09 -5.28 -11.67
CA THR A 447 -8.48 -6.28 -12.69
C THR A 447 -9.45 -5.67 -13.69
N TYR A 448 -10.44 -4.91 -13.22
CA TYR A 448 -11.36 -4.15 -14.07
C TYR A 448 -10.61 -3.14 -14.94
N SER A 449 -9.75 -2.31 -14.34
CA SER A 449 -9.04 -1.23 -15.03
C SER A 449 -8.16 -1.78 -16.15
N ARG A 450 -7.39 -2.84 -15.87
CA ARG A 450 -6.57 -3.53 -16.87
C ARG A 450 -7.42 -4.14 -18.00
N GLY A 451 -8.58 -4.70 -17.65
CA GLY A 451 -9.53 -5.24 -18.63
C GLY A 451 -10.09 -4.17 -19.56
N MET A 452 -10.50 -3.03 -19.02
CA MET A 452 -11.02 -1.90 -19.79
C MET A 452 -9.94 -1.25 -20.66
N GLU A 453 -8.72 -1.13 -20.15
CA GLU A 453 -7.59 -0.56 -20.90
C GLU A 453 -7.20 -1.41 -22.12
N LEU A 454 -7.33 -2.74 -22.04
CA LEU A 454 -7.15 -3.63 -23.19
C LEU A 454 -8.20 -3.44 -24.29
N ILE A 455 -9.39 -2.95 -23.93
CA ILE A 455 -10.54 -2.76 -24.82
C ILE A 455 -10.54 -1.34 -25.40
N CYS A 456 -10.51 -0.31 -24.56
CA CYS A 456 -10.67 1.10 -24.94
C CYS A 456 -9.47 1.99 -24.55
N GLY A 457 -8.31 1.44 -24.22
CA GLY A 457 -7.08 2.19 -23.91
C GLY A 457 -6.58 3.06 -25.07
N GLY A 458 -5.64 3.97 -24.83
CA GLY A 458 -5.26 5.03 -25.78
C GLY A 458 -4.95 4.58 -27.22
N THR A 459 -4.33 3.41 -27.37
CA THR A 459 -3.93 2.83 -28.67
C THR A 459 -5.04 2.04 -29.38
N LYS A 460 -6.19 1.85 -28.74
CA LYS A 460 -7.31 1.06 -29.27
C LYS A 460 -8.32 1.95 -30.02
N PRO A 461 -8.93 1.44 -31.11
CA PRO A 461 -9.90 2.20 -31.91
C PRO A 461 -11.16 2.53 -31.10
N TYR A 462 -11.94 3.48 -31.61
CA TYR A 462 -13.27 3.80 -31.07
C TYR A 462 -14.18 2.58 -31.06
N ILE A 463 -14.90 2.39 -29.95
CA ILE A 463 -15.90 1.33 -29.79
C ILE A 463 -17.27 1.98 -29.65
N ALA A 464 -18.29 1.37 -30.27
CA ALA A 464 -19.66 1.87 -30.16
C ALA A 464 -20.14 1.85 -28.69
N PRO A 465 -20.95 2.82 -28.22
CA PRO A 465 -21.33 2.91 -26.82
C PRO A 465 -22.07 1.67 -26.31
N SER A 466 -22.87 1.02 -27.17
CA SER A 466 -23.59 -0.22 -26.84
C SER A 466 -22.63 -1.39 -26.56
N ASP A 467 -21.55 -1.51 -27.34
CA ASP A 467 -20.57 -2.57 -27.16
C ASP A 467 -19.68 -2.28 -25.95
N LEU A 468 -19.31 -1.01 -25.75
CA LEU A 468 -18.54 -0.57 -24.58
C LEU A 468 -19.31 -0.82 -23.27
N GLN A 469 -20.61 -0.54 -23.24
CA GLN A 469 -21.51 -0.85 -22.13
C GLN A 469 -21.53 -2.36 -21.83
N ARG A 470 -21.65 -3.19 -22.87
CA ARG A 470 -21.66 -4.66 -22.73
C ARG A 470 -20.34 -5.18 -22.16
N TYR A 471 -19.20 -4.67 -22.62
CA TYR A 471 -17.89 -5.04 -22.06
C TYR A 471 -17.73 -4.58 -20.61
N HIS A 472 -18.22 -3.39 -20.28
CA HIS A 472 -18.25 -2.90 -18.91
C HIS A 472 -19.04 -3.83 -18.00
N GLU A 473 -20.27 -4.21 -18.36
CA GLU A 473 -21.11 -5.10 -17.54
C GLU A 473 -20.41 -6.45 -17.29
N GLN A 474 -19.79 -7.04 -18.33
CA GLN A 474 -19.05 -8.30 -18.22
C GLN A 474 -17.83 -8.18 -17.30
N LEU A 475 -17.02 -7.11 -17.45
CA LEU A 475 -15.83 -6.90 -16.63
C LEU A 475 -16.19 -6.53 -15.19
N LYS A 476 -17.27 -5.77 -14.99
CA LYS A 476 -17.82 -5.43 -13.67
C LYS A 476 -18.26 -6.71 -12.96
N GLU A 477 -19.06 -7.55 -13.61
CA GLU A 477 -19.50 -8.84 -13.04
C GLU A 477 -18.30 -9.73 -12.69
N LYS A 478 -17.32 -9.86 -13.59
CA LYS A 478 -16.09 -10.62 -13.34
C LYS A 478 -15.32 -10.10 -12.12
N SER A 479 -15.21 -8.78 -11.97
CA SER A 479 -14.49 -8.15 -10.85
C SER A 479 -15.24 -8.32 -9.52
N VAL A 480 -16.56 -8.24 -9.54
CA VAL A 480 -17.41 -8.52 -8.36
C VAL A 480 -17.34 -10.00 -7.98
N LEU A 481 -17.34 -10.91 -8.95
CA LEU A 481 -17.16 -12.35 -8.70
C LEU A 481 -15.79 -12.65 -8.07
N GLN A 482 -14.73 -12.03 -8.57
CA GLN A 482 -13.39 -12.12 -7.98
C GLN A 482 -13.39 -11.59 -6.54
N PHE A 483 -13.98 -10.42 -6.28
CA PHE A 483 -14.11 -9.87 -4.94
C PHE A 483 -14.84 -10.84 -4.00
N ARG A 484 -15.95 -11.43 -4.44
CA ARG A 484 -16.74 -12.39 -3.65
C ARG A 484 -15.98 -13.69 -3.37
N ALA A 485 -15.18 -14.17 -4.32
CA ALA A 485 -14.42 -15.42 -4.22
C ALA A 485 -13.29 -15.37 -3.17
N ILE A 486 -12.76 -14.18 -2.86
CA ILE A 486 -11.71 -14.02 -1.84
C ILE A 486 -12.30 -14.30 -0.45
N LYS A 487 -11.61 -15.09 0.37
CA LYS A 487 -11.99 -15.37 1.77
C LYS A 487 -11.75 -14.12 2.62
N LYS A 488 -12.84 -13.52 3.14
CA LYS A 488 -12.83 -12.25 3.88
C LYS A 488 -13.30 -12.41 5.32
N MET A 489 -12.79 -11.58 6.22
CA MET A 489 -13.22 -11.53 7.64
C MET A 489 -14.43 -10.57 7.82
N GLY A 490 -15.14 -10.68 8.95
CA GLY A 490 -16.26 -9.79 9.30
C GLY A 490 -17.64 -10.24 8.80
N GLY A 491 -17.73 -11.35 8.08
CA GLY A 491 -18.99 -11.92 7.58
C GLY A 491 -19.54 -11.24 6.32
N LEU A 492 -20.71 -11.73 5.88
CA LEU A 492 -21.34 -11.31 4.62
C LEU A 492 -21.85 -9.86 4.68
N GLU A 493 -22.47 -9.45 5.78
CA GLU A 493 -23.01 -8.08 5.94
C GLU A 493 -21.91 -7.02 5.92
N PHE A 494 -20.76 -7.30 6.53
CA PHE A 494 -19.61 -6.40 6.51
C PHE A 494 -19.01 -6.30 5.11
N SER A 495 -18.81 -7.44 4.44
CA SER A 495 -18.29 -7.51 3.08
C SER A 495 -19.20 -6.83 2.06
N GLN A 496 -20.51 -6.79 2.30
CA GLN A 496 -21.50 -6.19 1.40
C GLN A 496 -21.28 -4.68 1.22
N ARG A 497 -20.92 -3.95 2.29
CA ARG A 497 -20.62 -2.52 2.22
C ARG A 497 -19.45 -2.22 1.29
N TYR A 498 -18.40 -3.03 1.34
CA TYR A 498 -17.23 -2.91 0.47
C TYR A 498 -17.54 -3.33 -0.98
N GLN A 499 -18.45 -4.28 -1.18
CA GLN A 499 -18.91 -4.63 -2.51
C GLN A 499 -19.69 -3.47 -3.16
N GLU A 500 -20.59 -2.82 -2.42
CA GLU A 500 -21.32 -1.64 -2.89
C GLU A 500 -20.34 -0.49 -3.22
N GLN A 501 -19.33 -0.28 -2.38
CA GLN A 501 -18.26 0.69 -2.64
C GLN A 501 -17.45 0.34 -3.90
N LEU A 502 -17.12 -0.93 -4.11
CA LEU A 502 -16.45 -1.40 -5.32
C LEU A 502 -17.30 -1.12 -6.56
N GLU A 503 -18.57 -1.54 -6.56
CA GLU A 503 -19.47 -1.35 -7.70
C GLU A 503 -19.61 0.13 -8.07
N ALA A 504 -19.77 1.02 -7.08
CA ALA A 504 -19.79 2.47 -7.30
C ALA A 504 -18.48 3.01 -7.88
N ALA A 505 -17.33 2.56 -7.38
CA ALA A 505 -16.03 2.96 -7.90
C ALA A 505 -15.78 2.47 -9.34
N LEU A 506 -16.29 1.28 -9.69
CA LEU A 506 -16.21 0.75 -11.06
C LEU A 506 -17.07 1.56 -12.03
N ASP A 507 -18.24 2.02 -11.58
CA ASP A 507 -19.13 2.88 -12.37
C ASP A 507 -18.51 4.27 -12.61
N GLU A 508 -17.82 4.83 -11.61
CA GLU A 508 -17.07 6.08 -11.76
C GLU A 508 -15.91 5.93 -12.76
N LEU A 509 -15.14 4.85 -12.66
CA LEU A 509 -14.09 4.53 -13.65
C LEU A 509 -14.66 4.36 -15.05
N PHE A 510 -15.84 3.73 -15.17
CA PHE A 510 -16.51 3.57 -16.46
C PHE A 510 -16.88 4.91 -17.09
N ALA A 511 -17.38 5.87 -16.31
CA ALA A 511 -17.68 7.21 -16.80
C ALA A 511 -16.42 7.90 -17.39
N ASN A 512 -15.25 7.66 -16.81
CA ASN A 512 -13.98 8.16 -17.35
C ASN A 512 -13.61 7.45 -18.66
N PHE A 513 -13.81 6.13 -18.76
CA PHE A 513 -13.58 5.38 -20.00
C PHE A 513 -14.55 5.77 -21.13
N ILE A 514 -15.80 6.12 -20.83
CA ILE A 514 -16.74 6.67 -21.81
C ILE A 514 -16.18 7.96 -22.41
N LYS A 515 -15.81 8.94 -21.57
CA LYS A 515 -15.23 10.21 -22.02
C LYS A 515 -13.97 10.00 -22.87
N HIS A 516 -13.11 9.06 -22.47
CA HIS A 516 -11.90 8.71 -23.20
C HIS A 516 -12.18 7.98 -24.52
N ASN A 517 -13.27 7.22 -24.62
CA ASN A 517 -13.68 6.59 -25.87
C ASN A 517 -14.33 7.60 -26.81
N ASP A 518 -15.19 8.48 -26.30
CA ASP A 518 -15.89 9.50 -27.08
C ASP A 518 -14.93 10.52 -27.70
N SER A 519 -13.81 10.83 -27.04
CA SER A 519 -12.76 11.67 -27.61
C SER A 519 -12.11 11.09 -28.88
N LYS A 520 -12.24 9.78 -29.11
CA LYS A 520 -11.75 9.08 -30.31
C LYS A 520 -12.76 9.03 -31.44
N ASN A 521 -13.98 9.53 -31.24
CA ASN A 521 -15.03 9.46 -32.23
C ASN A 521 -14.78 10.48 -33.36
N ILE A 522 -14.04 10.04 -34.38
CA ILE A 522 -13.69 10.81 -35.59
C ILE A 522 -14.93 11.26 -36.37
N PHE A 523 -16.08 10.59 -36.20
CA PHE A 523 -17.30 10.93 -36.94
C PHE A 523 -17.95 12.26 -36.51
N TYR A 524 -17.75 12.72 -35.26
CA TYR A 524 -18.13 14.08 -34.88
C TYR A 524 -17.19 15.13 -35.49
N ALA A 525 -15.91 14.80 -35.64
CA ALA A 525 -14.93 15.71 -36.24
C ALA A 525 -15.08 15.84 -37.77
N ALA A 526 -15.64 14.83 -38.46
CA ALA A 526 -15.80 14.83 -39.92
C ALA A 526 -17.12 15.48 -40.40
N ARG A 527 -18.10 15.72 -39.53
CA ARG A 527 -19.42 16.26 -39.90
C ARG A 527 -19.34 17.70 -40.39
N THR A 528 -18.71 18.58 -39.62
CA THR A 528 -18.53 20.01 -39.96
C THR A 528 -17.79 20.25 -41.27
N PRO A 529 -16.65 19.58 -41.56
CA PRO A 529 -16.02 19.74 -42.86
C PRO A 529 -16.91 19.20 -43.99
N ALA A 530 -17.58 18.04 -43.80
CA ALA A 530 -18.46 17.48 -44.82
C ALA A 530 -19.66 18.38 -45.18
N THR A 531 -20.28 19.02 -44.18
CA THR A 531 -21.40 19.96 -44.38
C THR A 531 -20.95 21.20 -45.13
N LEU A 532 -19.82 21.81 -44.73
CA LEU A 532 -19.26 22.98 -45.39
C LEU A 532 -18.86 22.67 -46.84
N PHE A 533 -18.24 21.52 -47.10
CA PHE A 533 -17.93 21.06 -48.46
C PHE A 533 -19.19 20.88 -49.32
N ALA A 534 -20.25 20.30 -48.76
CA ALA A 534 -21.50 20.10 -49.49
C ALA A 534 -22.20 21.43 -49.83
N VAL A 535 -22.21 22.39 -48.90
CA VAL A 535 -22.74 23.75 -49.14
C VAL A 535 -21.93 24.46 -50.23
N MET A 536 -20.60 24.36 -50.20
CA MET A 536 -19.74 24.89 -51.25
C MET A 536 -20.05 24.27 -52.62
N PHE A 537 -20.25 22.96 -52.68
CA PHE A 537 -20.55 22.26 -53.92
C PHE A 537 -21.90 22.68 -54.52
N VAL A 538 -22.96 22.75 -53.70
CA VAL A 538 -24.29 23.16 -54.15
C VAL A 538 -24.30 24.61 -54.63
N THR A 539 -23.68 25.52 -53.87
CA THR A 539 -23.62 26.94 -54.24
C THR A 539 -22.77 27.17 -55.48
N TYR A 540 -21.70 26.39 -55.70
CA TYR A 540 -20.93 26.41 -56.94
C TYR A 540 -21.76 26.02 -58.17
N ILE A 541 -22.57 24.96 -58.07
CA ILE A 541 -23.47 24.55 -59.15
C ILE A 541 -24.50 25.66 -59.44
N ILE A 542 -25.11 26.23 -58.41
CA ILE A 542 -26.09 27.32 -58.56
C ILE A 542 -25.44 28.54 -59.21
N ALA A 543 -24.25 28.94 -58.77
CA ALA A 543 -23.51 30.06 -59.35
C ALA A 543 -23.20 29.84 -60.83
N THR A 544 -22.80 28.63 -61.21
CA THR A 544 -22.46 28.26 -62.59
C THR A 544 -23.68 28.31 -63.50
N ILE A 545 -24.81 27.73 -63.07
CA ILE A 545 -26.05 27.69 -63.86
C ILE A 545 -26.65 29.11 -63.99
N THR A 546 -26.75 29.85 -62.89
CA THR A 546 -27.34 31.20 -62.91
C THR A 546 -26.46 32.21 -63.62
N GLY A 547 -25.13 32.06 -63.55
CA GLY A 547 -24.16 32.82 -64.33
C GLY A 547 -24.32 32.58 -65.83
N PHE A 548 -24.57 31.33 -66.24
CA PHE A 548 -24.83 30.98 -67.64
C PHE A 548 -26.15 31.57 -68.16
N ILE A 549 -27.20 31.64 -67.33
CA ILE A 549 -28.51 32.23 -67.69
C ILE A 549 -28.45 33.77 -67.76
N GLY A 550 -27.42 34.40 -67.21
CA GLY A 550 -27.26 35.86 -67.18
C GLY A 550 -27.84 36.54 -65.93
N LEU A 551 -28.20 35.76 -64.89
CA LEU A 551 -28.68 36.27 -63.60
C LEU A 551 -27.49 36.61 -62.68
N SER A 552 -26.75 37.66 -63.04
CA SER A 552 -25.48 38.02 -62.41
C SER A 552 -25.58 38.28 -60.90
N VAL A 553 -26.70 38.82 -60.41
CA VAL A 553 -26.91 39.11 -58.98
C VAL A 553 -27.01 37.83 -58.15
N ILE A 554 -27.70 36.81 -58.66
CA ILE A 554 -27.88 35.52 -57.95
C ILE A 554 -26.57 34.73 -57.99
N ALA A 555 -25.86 34.75 -59.11
CA ALA A 555 -24.54 34.13 -59.23
C ALA A 555 -23.52 34.78 -58.27
N ALA A 556 -23.53 36.11 -58.13
CA ALA A 556 -22.67 36.82 -57.19
C ALA A 556 -22.99 36.47 -55.73
N LEU A 557 -24.28 36.35 -55.38
CA LEU A 557 -24.70 35.94 -54.04
C LEU A 557 -24.25 34.50 -53.73
N ALA A 558 -24.42 33.57 -54.66
CA ALA A 558 -23.99 32.18 -54.50
C ALA A 558 -22.46 32.06 -54.34
N ASN A 559 -21.69 32.84 -55.10
CA ASN A 559 -20.23 32.91 -54.94
C ASN A 559 -19.80 33.51 -53.59
N LEU A 560 -20.56 34.48 -53.06
CA LEU A 560 -20.31 35.04 -51.73
C LEU A 560 -20.54 33.99 -50.64
N VAL A 561 -21.63 33.22 -50.71
CA VAL A 561 -21.90 32.14 -49.76
C VAL A 561 -20.81 31.08 -49.81
N MET A 562 -20.38 30.68 -51.02
CA MET A 562 -19.26 29.76 -51.20
C MET A 562 -17.96 30.29 -50.58
N GLY A 563 -17.64 31.57 -50.78
CA GLY A 563 -16.46 32.21 -50.19
C GLY A 563 -16.50 32.24 -48.65
N VAL A 564 -17.66 32.52 -48.06
CA VAL A 564 -17.87 32.46 -46.61
C VAL A 564 -17.69 31.04 -46.10
N SER A 565 -18.28 30.03 -46.75
CA SER A 565 -18.12 28.62 -46.35
C SER A 565 -16.67 28.15 -46.43
N LEU A 566 -15.91 28.55 -47.44
CA LEU A 566 -14.47 28.25 -47.56
C LEU A 566 -13.66 28.92 -46.44
N MET A 567 -13.93 30.19 -46.15
CA MET A 567 -13.28 30.90 -45.03
C MET A 567 -13.60 30.24 -43.69
N SER A 568 -14.84 29.81 -43.46
CA SER A 568 -15.24 29.05 -42.27
C SER A 568 -14.53 27.70 -42.19
N LEU A 569 -14.34 26.98 -43.30
CA LEU A 569 -13.61 25.71 -43.32
C LEU A 569 -12.12 25.91 -42.99
N CYS A 570 -11.47 26.92 -43.57
CA CYS A 570 -10.09 27.27 -43.26
C CYS A 570 -9.91 27.71 -41.80
N ALA A 571 -10.83 28.53 -41.28
CA ALA A 571 -10.83 28.94 -39.88
C ALA A 571 -11.03 27.75 -38.94
N TRP A 572 -11.95 26.84 -39.27
CA TRP A 572 -12.19 25.62 -38.52
C TRP A 572 -10.96 24.69 -38.51
N ALA A 573 -10.31 24.50 -39.66
CA ALA A 573 -9.09 23.71 -39.77
C ALA A 573 -7.92 24.33 -39.00
N TYR A 574 -7.77 25.66 -39.05
CA TYR A 574 -6.77 26.40 -38.30
C TYR A 574 -6.98 26.25 -36.79
N VAL A 575 -8.20 26.50 -36.28
CA VAL A 575 -8.52 26.38 -34.85
C VAL A 575 -8.31 24.96 -34.33
N ARG A 576 -8.66 23.95 -35.14
CA ARG A 576 -8.45 22.54 -34.76
C ARG A 576 -6.97 22.14 -34.77
N TYR A 577 -6.14 22.76 -35.61
CA TYR A 577 -4.71 22.51 -35.67
C TYR A 577 -3.92 23.29 -34.61
N SER A 578 -4.23 24.57 -34.40
CA SER A 578 -3.53 25.44 -33.45
C SER A 578 -4.04 25.30 -32.00
N GLY A 579 -5.31 24.91 -31.83
CA GLY A 579 -5.96 24.80 -30.53
C GLY A 579 -6.39 26.14 -29.91
N GLU A 580 -6.10 27.27 -30.55
CA GLU A 580 -6.49 28.62 -30.12
C GLU A 580 -7.89 29.02 -30.66
N TYR A 581 -8.62 29.88 -29.94
CA TYR A 581 -9.97 30.37 -30.32
C TYR A 581 -11.05 29.28 -30.48
N ARG A 582 -11.14 28.36 -29.51
CA ARG A 582 -12.11 27.25 -29.50
C ARG A 582 -13.57 27.71 -29.63
N GLU A 583 -13.93 28.87 -29.09
CA GLU A 583 -15.27 29.46 -29.20
C GLU A 583 -15.69 29.68 -30.67
N VAL A 584 -14.75 30.01 -31.56
CA VAL A 584 -15.02 30.20 -33.00
C VAL A 584 -15.34 28.86 -33.67
N ALA A 585 -14.64 27.79 -33.30
CA ALA A 585 -14.94 26.45 -33.82
C ALA A 585 -16.30 25.96 -33.33
N GLU A 586 -16.69 26.23 -32.08
CA GLU A 586 -18.01 25.87 -31.54
C GLU A 586 -19.15 26.57 -32.30
N VAL A 587 -19.00 27.85 -32.62
CA VAL A 587 -20.00 28.59 -33.41
C VAL A 587 -20.11 28.03 -34.84
N ILE A 588 -18.98 27.66 -35.46
CA ILE A 588 -18.97 27.02 -36.78
C ILE A 588 -19.63 25.64 -36.73
N ASP A 589 -19.31 24.83 -35.72
CA ASP A 589 -19.89 23.49 -35.51
C ASP A 589 -21.42 23.58 -35.32
N LEU A 590 -21.91 24.52 -34.49
CA LEU A 590 -23.35 24.77 -34.29
C LEU A 590 -24.06 25.23 -35.57
N THR A 591 -23.42 26.10 -36.35
CA THR A 591 -23.98 26.61 -37.61
C THR A 591 -24.05 25.49 -38.66
N ALA A 592 -23.00 24.68 -38.74
CA ALA A 592 -22.94 23.51 -39.61
C ALA A 592 -23.99 22.46 -39.22
N GLU A 593 -24.24 22.26 -37.92
CA GLU A 593 -25.28 21.36 -37.42
C GLU A 593 -26.68 21.86 -37.77
N ALA A 594 -26.95 23.15 -37.57
CA ALA A 594 -28.22 23.75 -37.98
C ALA A 594 -28.47 23.61 -39.50
N LEU A 595 -27.44 23.84 -40.32
CA LEU A 595 -27.52 23.67 -41.77
C LEU A 595 -27.71 22.19 -42.17
N TRP A 596 -27.07 21.26 -41.47
CA TRP A 596 -27.23 19.83 -41.73
C TRP A 596 -28.66 19.37 -41.46
N GLU A 597 -29.19 19.67 -40.28
CA GLU A 597 -30.52 19.19 -39.85
C GLU A 597 -31.67 19.92 -40.57
N GLN A 598 -31.54 21.23 -40.83
CA GLN A 598 -32.65 22.00 -41.42
C GLN A 598 -32.68 21.96 -42.95
N VAL A 599 -31.52 21.82 -43.59
CA VAL A 599 -31.42 21.97 -45.05
C VAL A 599 -30.97 20.67 -45.69
N LEU A 600 -29.77 20.19 -45.37
CA LEU A 600 -29.18 19.06 -46.10
C LEU A 600 -29.96 17.75 -45.90
N LYS A 601 -30.27 17.40 -44.65
CA LYS A 601 -30.96 16.15 -44.30
C LYS A 601 -32.34 16.02 -44.96
N PRO A 602 -33.27 16.99 -44.83
CA PRO A 602 -34.57 16.90 -45.51
C PRO A 602 -34.44 16.93 -47.04
N LEU A 603 -33.48 17.68 -47.62
CA LEU A 603 -33.21 17.63 -49.05
C LEU A 603 -32.74 16.25 -49.50
N THR A 604 -31.79 15.62 -48.79
CA THR A 604 -31.32 14.28 -49.13
C THR A 604 -32.41 13.22 -48.98
N GLU A 605 -33.23 13.31 -47.94
CA GLU A 605 -34.35 12.40 -47.72
C GLU A 605 -35.42 12.56 -48.80
N GLN A 606 -35.78 13.79 -49.18
CA GLN A 606 -36.74 14.08 -50.23
C GLN A 606 -36.25 13.65 -51.62
N TYR A 607 -34.98 13.93 -51.96
CA TYR A 607 -34.38 13.47 -53.22
C TYR A 607 -34.22 11.95 -53.25
N MET A 608 -33.95 11.27 -52.13
CA MET A 608 -33.93 9.81 -52.08
C MET A 608 -35.32 9.22 -52.24
N GLU A 609 -36.33 9.74 -51.54
CA GLU A 609 -37.72 9.28 -51.67
C GLU A 609 -38.25 9.47 -53.09
N ASP A 610 -37.96 10.61 -53.73
CA ASP A 610 -38.37 10.88 -55.10
C ASP A 610 -37.64 10.02 -56.13
N ASN A 611 -36.33 9.78 -55.96
CA ASN A 611 -35.58 8.86 -56.82
C ASN A 611 -36.02 7.40 -56.63
N ILE A 612 -36.33 6.97 -55.41
CA ILE A 612 -36.88 5.64 -55.13
C ILE A 612 -38.28 5.52 -55.73
N ARG A 613 -39.16 6.51 -55.55
CA ARG A 613 -40.49 6.53 -56.18
C ARG A 613 -40.40 6.50 -57.70
N GLN A 614 -39.53 7.30 -58.31
CA GLN A 614 -39.35 7.31 -59.77
C GLN A 614 -38.75 6.01 -60.28
N THR A 615 -37.80 5.41 -59.56
CA THR A 615 -37.24 4.10 -59.91
C THR A 615 -38.29 3.00 -59.82
N VAL A 616 -39.12 3.01 -58.78
CA VAL A 616 -40.25 2.09 -58.62
C VAL A 616 -41.29 2.30 -59.72
N VAL A 617 -41.68 3.54 -60.03
CA VAL A 617 -42.63 3.86 -61.11
C VAL A 617 -42.07 3.45 -62.48
N ASN A 618 -40.78 3.68 -62.75
CA ASN A 618 -40.13 3.26 -63.98
C ASN A 618 -40.01 1.74 -64.08
N SER A 619 -39.76 1.03 -62.97
CA SER A 619 -39.77 -0.44 -62.92
C SER A 619 -41.16 -1.04 -63.17
N ILE A 620 -42.23 -0.40 -62.67
CA ILE A 620 -43.63 -0.79 -62.91
C ILE A 620 -44.04 -0.50 -64.36
N ARG A 621 -43.59 0.63 -64.92
CA ARG A 621 -43.86 0.99 -66.32
C ARG A 621 -43.12 0.07 -67.30
N ALA A 622 -41.89 -0.33 -66.97
CA ALA A 622 -41.14 -1.33 -67.73
C ALA A 622 -41.82 -2.70 -67.71
N SER A 623 -42.38 -3.12 -66.58
CA SER A 623 -43.13 -4.39 -66.47
C SER A 623 -44.52 -4.36 -67.13
N LEU A 624 -45.11 -3.17 -67.35
CA LEU A 624 -46.36 -3.01 -68.11
C LEU A 624 -46.16 -2.87 -69.64
N THR A 625 -44.92 -2.71 -70.11
CA THR A 625 -44.60 -2.50 -71.54
C THR A 625 -43.98 -3.72 -72.23
N GLU A 626 -43.78 -4.84 -71.52
CA GLU A 626 -43.44 -6.11 -72.17
C GLU A 626 -44.68 -6.75 -72.83
N PRO A 627 -44.67 -7.05 -74.14
CA PRO A 627 -45.69 -7.90 -74.73
C PRO A 627 -45.51 -9.32 -74.22
N VAL A 628 -46.61 -9.90 -73.71
CA VAL A 628 -46.72 -11.27 -73.20
C VAL A 628 -46.15 -12.27 -74.22
N VAL A 629 -44.94 -12.75 -73.97
CA VAL A 629 -44.42 -13.99 -74.57
C VAL A 629 -44.49 -15.06 -73.49
N ASN A 630 -45.57 -15.86 -73.54
CA ASN A 630 -45.61 -17.16 -72.87
C ASN A 630 -44.42 -18.01 -73.35
N PRO A 631 -43.69 -18.67 -72.44
CA PRO A 631 -43.93 -20.09 -72.32
C PRO A 631 -43.86 -20.61 -70.88
N GLY A 632 -44.70 -21.60 -70.60
CA GLY A 632 -44.93 -22.13 -69.26
C GLY A 632 -43.82 -22.99 -68.70
N THR A 633 -43.90 -23.17 -67.39
CA THR A 633 -43.14 -24.16 -66.63
C THR A 633 -44.09 -24.94 -65.74
N LYS A 634 -44.25 -26.21 -66.12
CA LYS A 634 -44.76 -27.27 -65.25
C LYS A 634 -43.91 -27.33 -63.99
N LEU A 635 -44.58 -27.30 -62.85
CA LEU A 635 -44.07 -27.79 -61.57
C LEU A 635 -43.52 -29.22 -61.72
N LYS A 636 -42.34 -29.48 -61.17
CA LYS A 636 -42.01 -30.77 -60.59
C LYS A 636 -41.02 -30.61 -59.44
N ASN A 637 -41.46 -31.16 -58.31
CA ASN A 637 -40.78 -31.35 -57.04
C ASN A 637 -39.36 -31.92 -57.18
N ASN A 638 -38.42 -31.35 -56.43
CA ASN A 638 -37.78 -32.00 -55.28
C ASN A 638 -37.11 -30.97 -54.39
#